data_AF-A0AB39XID2-F1
#
_entry.id   AF-A0AB39XID2-F1
#
_cell.length_a   1.000
_cell.length_b   1.000
_cell.length_c   1.000
_cell.angle_alpha   90.00
_cell.angle_beta   90.00
_cell.angle_gamma   90.00
#
_symmetry.space_group_name_H-M   'P 1'
#
loop_
_entity.id
_entity.type
_entity.pdbx_description
1 polymer ?
#
loop_
_entity_poly.entity_id
_entity_poly.type
_entity_poly.pdbx_seq_one_letter_code
_entity_poly.pdbx_strand_id
1 'polypeptide(L)'
;MPLQSISGGTDIIGCFVLGSPNLPVHCGEIQCRSLGLDVRSLPPTDDPQALIGELVCANPFPSRPLGLHGDADGTRFHATYFAQNPGFWTHGDLIEATPHGGWRLHGRSDGVLNVRGIRIGAAEIYRILDGVEEILEAMAVEQQAEEEPGGTRMVLLVVLREGLAIDDTLTKHIRSELARCGSAAFAPARIAQVEALPVTFNGKRSEAAARDAVNGRPVRNRDALQNSECLEAIVNHPALRGSSASQGPALIREGIPGAERLRKDLQAICERVLGVAPIGWSDHLLECGADSLAVVSLLLEIEGVAGRPVPLPAFLAAPSIEGLIAVLSTGAEIMPAQQFGRSGLRLRAMGPDDQESICRFLEESFRDSGIKAMTWRRLLDHDWSEHGRGFILVDDNAVVGFIGAVTAQRRVNGEAVLVCNLSSWVVQPQYSGCGMALLASMLDDENLTYTCFTPQRTSWAALMAQRFKPLELHRIAMPPLLQVETLFASTQPVISFDSTVVRERLTSEQRQIFDDHAPYDCLQFTVSDGSDCAYLVVKRRVHRLAGGRLGVLARVLPRGISYSDILHCSAPALLLRHLERVKLAILRRQRTAALVAEARLFPVSPRGVMLAPHACYRSPMLAGDQLDRLYSEIVLLPI
;
A
#
# COMPACT_ATOMS: atom_id res chain seq x y z
N MET A 1 25.32 -20.16 -20.38
CA MET A 1 25.71 -20.18 -18.95
C MET A 1 24.68 -19.38 -18.16
N PRO A 2 24.23 -19.84 -16.98
CA PRO A 2 23.39 -19.00 -16.12
C PRO A 2 24.20 -17.82 -15.60
N LEU A 3 23.62 -16.61 -15.67
CA LEU A 3 24.18 -15.41 -15.06
C LEU A 3 24.01 -15.53 -13.54
N GLN A 4 25.09 -15.29 -12.78
CA GLN A 4 25.07 -15.36 -11.32
C GLN A 4 25.49 -14.02 -10.74
N SER A 5 24.60 -13.41 -9.96
CA SER A 5 24.90 -12.22 -9.17
C SER A 5 25.58 -12.62 -7.86
N ILE A 6 26.58 -11.83 -7.45
CA ILE A 6 27.34 -12.06 -6.21
C ILE A 6 27.53 -10.73 -5.49
N SER A 7 27.61 -10.77 -4.16
CA SER A 7 27.97 -9.60 -3.34
C SER A 7 28.99 -9.97 -2.29
N GLY A 8 29.98 -9.10 -2.12
CA GLY A 8 31.18 -9.34 -1.36
C GLY A 8 32.05 -8.11 -1.20
N GLY A 9 33.25 -8.31 -0.65
CA GLY A 9 34.23 -7.25 -0.47
C GLY A 9 35.64 -7.75 -0.72
N THR A 10 36.48 -6.83 -1.19
CA THR A 10 37.93 -7.07 -1.32
C THR A 10 38.54 -7.43 0.02
N ASP A 11 38.08 -6.81 1.10
CA ASP A 11 38.56 -7.03 2.47
C ASP A 11 38.48 -8.50 2.88
N ILE A 12 37.43 -9.20 2.47
CA ILE A 12 37.20 -10.60 2.83
C ILE A 12 37.64 -11.58 1.72
N ILE A 13 38.23 -11.08 0.64
CA ILE A 13 38.66 -11.86 -0.54
C ILE A 13 37.56 -12.84 -0.99
N GLY A 14 36.31 -12.36 -1.02
CA GLY A 14 35.16 -13.25 -1.13
C GLY A 14 33.82 -12.57 -1.17
N CYS A 15 32.78 -13.40 -1.22
CA CYS A 15 31.38 -12.99 -1.25
C CYS A 15 30.67 -13.42 0.02
N PHE A 16 29.66 -12.67 0.45
CA PHE A 16 28.71 -13.08 1.49
C PHE A 16 27.51 -13.81 0.91
N VAL A 17 27.03 -13.35 -0.26
CA VAL A 17 25.94 -13.97 -1.00
C VAL A 17 26.37 -14.18 -2.45
N LEU A 18 25.99 -15.31 -3.05
CA LEU A 18 26.34 -15.65 -4.43
C LEU A 18 25.29 -16.54 -5.11
N GLY A 19 25.52 -16.84 -6.39
CA GLY A 19 24.74 -17.80 -7.14
C GLY A 19 25.08 -19.27 -6.84
N SER A 20 24.15 -20.16 -7.11
CA SER A 20 24.34 -21.60 -7.08
C SER A 20 23.85 -22.21 -8.40
N PRO A 21 24.66 -23.00 -9.12
CA PRO A 21 24.23 -23.66 -10.35
C PRO A 21 23.05 -24.63 -10.17
N ASN A 22 22.81 -25.06 -8.92
CA ASN A 22 21.77 -26.03 -8.57
C ASN A 22 20.45 -25.36 -8.12
N LEU A 23 20.41 -24.03 -8.06
CA LEU A 23 19.23 -23.28 -7.66
C LEU A 23 18.63 -22.53 -8.87
N PRO A 24 17.32 -22.24 -8.87
CA PRO A 24 16.71 -21.37 -9.88
C PRO A 24 17.24 -19.93 -9.75
N VAL A 25 17.30 -19.22 -10.88
CA VAL A 25 17.64 -17.79 -10.93
C VAL A 25 16.34 -16.99 -10.94
N HIS A 26 16.23 -16.01 -10.05
CA HIS A 26 15.10 -15.10 -9.96
C HIS A 26 15.56 -13.67 -10.26
N CYS A 27 14.76 -12.91 -11.01
CA CYS A 27 15.08 -11.53 -11.33
C CYS A 27 15.21 -10.70 -10.04
N GLY A 28 16.31 -9.96 -9.91
CA GLY A 28 16.57 -9.11 -8.75
C GLY A 28 17.05 -9.84 -7.49
N GLU A 29 17.30 -11.16 -7.53
CA GLU A 29 17.69 -11.94 -6.35
C GLU A 29 19.03 -12.66 -6.53
N ILE A 30 19.85 -12.65 -5.48
CA ILE A 30 21.05 -13.49 -5.32
C ILE A 30 20.62 -14.80 -4.65
N GLN A 31 21.02 -15.93 -5.22
CA GLN A 31 20.37 -17.21 -4.94
C GLN A 31 20.61 -17.76 -3.53
N CYS A 32 21.81 -17.59 -2.97
CA CYS A 32 22.14 -18.16 -1.66
C CYS A 32 23.28 -17.43 -0.93
N ARG A 33 23.52 -17.85 0.31
CA ARG A 33 24.68 -17.44 1.13
C ARG A 33 25.92 -18.20 0.69
N SER A 34 27.08 -17.61 0.95
CA SER A 34 28.35 -18.31 0.85
C SER A 34 28.45 -19.45 1.86
N LEU A 35 29.08 -20.53 1.43
CA LEU A 35 29.34 -21.67 2.29
C LEU A 35 30.22 -21.25 3.47
N GLY A 36 29.81 -21.63 4.68
CA GLY A 36 30.56 -21.33 5.91
C GLY A 36 30.40 -19.90 6.44
N LEU A 37 29.59 -19.04 5.80
CA LEU A 37 29.28 -17.70 6.30
C LEU A 37 27.83 -17.65 6.80
N ASP A 38 27.65 -17.32 8.08
CA ASP A 38 26.36 -17.05 8.71
C ASP A 38 25.94 -15.60 8.42
N VAL A 39 25.51 -15.39 7.17
CA VAL A 39 25.03 -14.10 6.69
C VAL A 39 23.62 -13.84 7.20
N ARG A 40 23.41 -12.66 7.78
CA ARG A 40 22.14 -12.20 8.33
C ARG A 40 21.83 -10.80 7.84
N SER A 41 20.53 -10.49 7.78
CA SER A 41 20.04 -9.11 7.70
C SER A 41 19.67 -8.69 9.12
N LEU A 42 20.38 -7.70 9.68
CA LEU A 42 20.06 -7.15 10.99
C LEU A 42 19.22 -5.88 10.82
N PRO A 43 17.93 -5.89 11.22
CA PRO A 43 17.11 -4.69 11.15
C PRO A 43 17.65 -3.60 12.09
N PRO A 44 17.40 -2.33 11.77
CA PRO A 44 17.88 -1.22 12.58
C PRO A 44 17.15 -1.20 13.93
N THR A 45 17.81 -0.66 14.96
CA THR A 45 17.31 -0.72 16.35
C THR A 45 16.01 0.06 16.56
N ASP A 46 15.78 1.09 15.76
CA ASP A 46 14.56 1.92 15.75
C ASP A 46 13.37 1.22 15.08
N ASP A 47 13.60 0.23 14.23
CA ASP A 47 12.58 -0.61 13.60
C ASP A 47 12.99 -2.08 13.51
N PRO A 48 12.82 -2.87 14.61
CA PRO A 48 13.17 -4.28 14.64
C PRO A 48 12.34 -5.17 13.70
N GLN A 49 11.27 -4.65 13.10
CA GLN A 49 10.40 -5.39 12.19
C GLN A 49 10.74 -5.12 10.71
N ALA A 50 11.72 -4.26 10.43
CA ALA A 50 12.15 -3.96 9.07
C ALA A 50 12.60 -5.23 8.33
N LEU A 51 12.15 -5.40 7.08
CA LEU A 51 12.57 -6.50 6.21
C LEU A 51 13.98 -6.27 5.64
N ILE A 52 14.35 -4.99 5.50
CA ILE A 52 15.67 -4.55 5.04
C ILE A 52 16.52 -4.26 6.28
N GLY A 53 17.72 -4.80 6.29
CA GLY A 53 18.64 -4.65 7.40
C GLY A 53 20.09 -4.69 6.93
N GLU A 54 20.98 -4.43 7.87
CA GLU A 54 22.42 -4.44 7.68
C GLU A 54 22.90 -5.85 7.34
N LEU A 55 23.66 -6.00 6.25
CA LEU A 55 24.34 -7.23 5.89
C LEU A 55 25.47 -7.46 6.90
N VAL A 56 25.26 -8.48 7.74
CA VAL A 56 26.27 -8.89 8.71
C VAL A 56 26.65 -10.35 8.57
N CYS A 57 27.83 -10.69 9.08
CA CYS A 57 28.27 -12.07 9.28
C CYS A 57 28.45 -12.35 10.78
N ALA A 58 27.73 -13.35 11.28
CA ALA A 58 27.63 -13.65 12.70
C ALA A 58 28.69 -14.62 13.23
N ASN A 59 29.34 -15.38 12.35
CA ASN A 59 30.42 -16.29 12.71
C ASN A 59 31.77 -15.76 12.22
N PRO A 60 32.89 -16.09 12.89
CA PRO A 60 34.22 -15.86 12.35
C PRO A 60 34.42 -16.62 11.03
N PHE A 61 35.20 -16.04 10.12
CA PHE A 61 35.52 -16.63 8.83
C PHE A 61 37.01 -16.48 8.49
N PRO A 62 37.60 -17.42 7.71
CA PRO A 62 39.05 -17.51 7.55
C PRO A 62 39.68 -16.33 6.80
N SER A 63 38.96 -15.74 5.85
CA SER A 63 39.46 -14.67 5.00
C SER A 63 39.29 -13.27 5.60
N ARG A 64 38.89 -13.17 6.87
CA ARG A 64 38.79 -11.89 7.59
C ARG A 64 40.18 -11.24 7.68
N PRO A 65 40.31 -9.93 7.39
CA PRO A 65 41.57 -9.22 7.64
C PRO A 65 42.05 -9.36 9.08
N LEU A 66 43.37 -9.37 9.26
CA LEU A 66 43.99 -9.37 10.59
C LEU A 66 43.90 -7.99 11.28
N GLY A 67 43.80 -6.92 10.49
CA GLY A 67 43.73 -5.54 10.95
C GLY A 67 43.90 -4.56 9.79
N LEU A 68 43.77 -3.26 10.07
CA LEU A 68 44.06 -2.21 9.08
C LEU A 68 45.55 -1.84 9.12
N HIS A 69 46.08 -1.40 7.98
CA HIS A 69 47.47 -0.91 7.94
C HIS A 69 47.65 0.31 8.86
N GLY A 70 48.69 0.29 9.69
CA GLY A 70 48.96 1.33 10.67
C GLY A 70 48.02 1.35 11.90
N ASP A 71 47.29 0.26 12.15
CA ASP A 71 46.32 0.14 13.24
C ASP A 71 46.74 -0.95 14.24
N ALA A 72 47.86 -0.71 14.94
CA ALA A 72 48.52 -1.74 15.76
C ALA A 72 47.67 -2.22 16.96
N ASP A 73 46.80 -1.37 17.48
CA ASP A 73 45.89 -1.68 18.59
C ASP A 73 44.52 -2.20 18.10
N GLY A 74 44.29 -2.22 16.78
CA GLY A 74 43.04 -2.65 16.16
C GLY A 74 41.87 -1.71 16.37
N THR A 75 42.09 -0.50 16.90
CA THR A 75 41.00 0.43 17.25
C THR A 75 40.20 0.83 16.02
N ARG A 76 40.87 1.16 14.90
CA ARG A 76 40.18 1.53 13.65
C ARG A 76 39.49 0.32 13.03
N PHE A 77 40.13 -0.84 13.04
CA PHE A 77 39.55 -2.08 12.53
C PHE A 77 38.24 -2.44 13.26
N HIS A 78 38.24 -2.36 14.59
CA HIS A 78 37.02 -2.58 15.38
C HIS A 78 35.97 -1.49 15.15
N ALA A 79 36.39 -0.22 15.06
CA ALA A 79 35.49 0.87 14.74
C ALA A 79 34.82 0.70 13.37
N THR A 80 35.54 0.20 12.37
CA THR A 80 35.05 0.02 11.01
C THR A 80 34.05 -1.13 10.88
N TYR A 81 34.33 -2.31 11.45
CA TYR A 81 33.54 -3.51 11.16
C TYR A 81 32.66 -4.01 12.30
N PHE A 82 32.87 -3.57 13.54
CA PHE A 82 32.19 -4.15 14.72
C PHE A 82 31.48 -3.12 15.61
N ALA A 83 31.77 -1.83 15.46
CA ALA A 83 31.19 -0.80 16.34
C ALA A 83 29.68 -0.61 16.13
N GLN A 84 29.19 -0.73 14.88
CA GLN A 84 27.77 -0.57 14.58
C GLN A 84 26.94 -1.73 15.17
N ASN A 85 27.43 -2.96 15.05
CA ASN A 85 26.75 -4.17 15.53
C ASN A 85 27.71 -5.03 16.35
N PRO A 86 27.77 -4.85 17.69
CA PRO A 86 28.69 -5.58 18.55
C PRO A 86 28.55 -7.10 18.37
N GLY A 87 29.69 -7.77 18.11
CA GLY A 87 29.75 -9.22 17.89
C GLY A 87 29.49 -9.69 16.46
N PHE A 88 29.10 -8.80 15.55
CA PHE A 88 28.86 -9.11 14.14
C PHE A 88 29.83 -8.33 13.23
N TRP A 89 30.37 -8.98 12.20
CA TRP A 89 31.05 -8.26 11.12
C TRP A 89 29.99 -7.51 10.31
N THR A 90 30.07 -6.17 10.26
CA THR A 90 29.17 -5.31 9.51
C THR A 90 29.83 -4.91 8.20
N HIS A 91 29.22 -5.30 7.07
CA HIS A 91 29.82 -5.08 5.75
C HIS A 91 29.53 -3.68 5.17
N GLY A 92 28.45 -3.04 5.63
CA GLY A 92 28.02 -1.73 5.14
C GLY A 92 27.12 -1.78 3.91
N ASP A 93 26.49 -2.94 3.66
CA ASP A 93 25.47 -3.10 2.62
C ASP A 93 24.13 -3.42 3.27
N LEU A 94 23.03 -2.98 2.65
CA LEU A 94 21.68 -3.36 3.04
C LEU A 94 21.20 -4.57 2.25
N ILE A 95 20.62 -5.53 2.96
CA ILE A 95 20.13 -6.78 2.38
C ILE A 95 18.77 -7.18 2.95
N GLU A 96 17.97 -7.82 2.11
CA GLU A 96 16.65 -8.38 2.45
C GLU A 96 16.63 -9.87 2.10
N ALA A 97 16.18 -10.71 3.03
CA ALA A 97 15.98 -12.13 2.77
C ALA A 97 14.68 -12.35 1.99
N THR A 98 14.74 -13.11 0.89
CA THR A 98 13.56 -13.34 0.06
C THR A 98 12.80 -14.59 0.51
N PRO A 99 11.49 -14.69 0.23
CA PRO A 99 10.72 -15.91 0.52
C PRO A 99 11.26 -17.18 -0.17
N HIS A 100 12.08 -17.01 -1.21
CA HIS A 100 12.73 -18.09 -1.96
C HIS A 100 14.04 -18.57 -1.30
N GLY A 101 14.48 -17.95 -0.20
CA GLY A 101 15.73 -18.25 0.47
C GLY A 101 16.95 -17.57 -0.16
N GLY A 102 16.72 -16.69 -1.15
CA GLY A 102 17.73 -15.81 -1.73
C GLY A 102 17.80 -14.47 -1.01
N TRP A 103 18.45 -13.50 -1.66
CA TRP A 103 18.74 -12.20 -1.08
C TRP A 103 18.61 -11.07 -2.11
N ARG A 104 18.07 -9.92 -1.69
CA ARG A 104 18.09 -8.69 -2.46
C ARG A 104 19.04 -7.70 -1.83
N LEU A 105 19.86 -7.04 -2.64
CA LEU A 105 20.69 -5.92 -2.21
C LEU A 105 19.96 -4.60 -2.42
N HIS A 106 20.04 -3.74 -1.41
CA HIS A 106 19.41 -2.42 -1.41
C HIS A 106 20.43 -1.28 -1.49
N GLY A 107 21.69 -1.62 -1.79
CA GLY A 107 22.80 -0.68 -1.86
C GLY A 107 23.58 -0.60 -0.54
N ARG A 108 24.39 0.46 -0.41
CA ARG A 108 25.21 0.70 0.77
C ARG A 108 24.37 1.30 1.91
N SER A 109 24.65 0.88 3.13
CA SER A 109 24.05 1.43 4.36
C SER A 109 24.38 2.91 4.54
N ASP A 110 25.56 3.35 4.09
CA ASP A 110 26.00 4.74 4.09
C ASP A 110 25.42 5.59 2.94
N GLY A 111 24.81 4.93 1.94
CA GLY A 111 24.15 5.51 0.76
C GLY A 111 22.62 5.53 0.82
N VAL A 112 22.04 5.21 1.98
CA VAL A 112 20.61 5.40 2.24
C VAL A 112 20.34 6.88 2.46
N LEU A 113 19.38 7.42 1.71
CA LEU A 113 18.91 8.79 1.85
C LEU A 113 17.78 8.81 2.86
N ASN A 114 17.83 9.73 3.83
CA ASN A 114 16.64 10.05 4.63
C ASN A 114 15.98 11.29 4.03
N VAL A 115 14.81 11.09 3.41
CA VAL A 115 14.05 12.15 2.75
C VAL A 115 12.70 12.24 3.40
N ARG A 116 12.43 13.33 4.13
CA ARG A 116 11.16 13.55 4.84
C ARG A 116 10.80 12.39 5.80
N GLY A 117 11.80 11.77 6.42
CA GLY A 117 11.63 10.64 7.34
C GLY A 117 11.54 9.26 6.67
N ILE A 118 11.64 9.18 5.34
CA ILE A 118 11.61 7.94 4.57
C ILE A 118 13.04 7.55 4.17
N ARG A 119 13.45 6.31 4.49
CA ARG A 119 14.73 5.74 4.08
C ARG A 119 14.63 5.21 2.64
N ILE A 120 15.38 5.81 1.72
CA ILE A 120 15.38 5.47 0.29
C ILE A 120 16.76 4.96 -0.11
N GLY A 121 16.81 3.79 -0.76
CA GLY A 121 18.04 3.27 -1.34
C GLY A 121 18.37 3.98 -2.66
N ALA A 122 19.57 4.56 -2.77
CA ALA A 122 19.97 5.32 -3.95
C ALA A 122 19.99 4.49 -5.25
N ALA A 123 20.19 3.17 -5.15
CA ALA A 123 20.17 2.27 -6.30
C ALA A 123 18.82 2.26 -7.04
N GLU A 124 17.71 2.43 -6.32
CA GLU A 124 16.39 2.45 -6.93
C GLU A 124 16.16 3.74 -7.75
N ILE A 125 16.68 4.86 -7.25
CA ILE A 125 16.69 6.14 -7.97
C ILE A 125 17.50 5.99 -9.27
N TYR A 126 18.70 5.41 -9.19
CA TYR A 126 19.57 5.27 -10.35
C TYR A 126 18.97 4.38 -11.43
N ARG A 127 18.31 3.28 -11.03
CA ARG A 127 17.61 2.38 -11.97
C ARG A 127 16.50 3.10 -12.76
N ILE A 128 15.82 4.07 -12.15
CA ILE A 128 14.80 4.87 -12.84
C ILE A 128 15.49 5.85 -13.81
N LEU A 129 16.55 6.51 -13.35
CA LEU A 129 17.28 7.50 -14.16
C LEU A 129 18.05 6.89 -15.34
N ASP A 130 18.39 5.60 -15.29
CA ASP A 130 18.95 4.87 -16.45
C ASP A 130 18.01 4.90 -17.67
N GLY A 131 16.70 5.15 -17.46
CA GLY A 131 15.71 5.32 -18.53
C GLY A 131 15.62 6.74 -19.11
N VAL A 132 16.33 7.73 -18.56
CA VAL A 132 16.31 9.13 -19.02
C VAL A 132 17.50 9.37 -19.95
N GLU A 133 17.24 9.40 -21.27
CA GLU A 133 18.28 9.38 -22.30
C GLU A 133 19.29 10.53 -22.20
N GLU A 134 18.87 11.70 -21.71
CA GLU A 134 19.70 12.91 -21.58
C GLU A 134 20.77 12.80 -20.48
N ILE A 135 20.56 11.92 -19.49
CA ILE A 135 21.46 11.74 -18.36
C ILE A 135 22.59 10.76 -18.74
N LEU A 136 23.84 11.19 -18.54
CA LEU A 136 25.02 10.35 -18.64
C LEU A 136 25.31 9.65 -17.31
N GLU A 137 25.32 10.41 -16.22
CA GLU A 137 25.49 9.89 -14.87
C GLU A 137 24.64 10.67 -13.87
N ALA A 138 24.26 10.01 -12.77
CA ALA A 138 23.51 10.65 -11.69
C ALA A 138 23.98 10.18 -10.31
N MET A 139 23.87 11.07 -9.33
CA MET A 139 24.16 10.79 -7.93
C MET A 139 23.17 11.52 -7.03
N ALA A 140 22.42 10.75 -6.24
CA ALA A 140 21.47 11.26 -5.27
C ALA A 140 22.15 11.30 -3.89
N VAL A 141 22.11 12.46 -3.24
CA VAL A 141 22.72 12.70 -1.93
C VAL A 141 21.81 13.51 -1.02
N GLU A 142 22.00 13.34 0.29
CA GLU A 142 21.25 14.06 1.32
C GLU A 142 21.90 15.44 1.59
N GLN A 143 21.08 16.49 1.61
CA GLN A 143 21.50 17.82 2.03
C GLN A 143 20.69 18.25 3.26
N GLN A 144 21.37 18.77 4.27
CA GLN A 144 20.75 19.41 5.43
C GLN A 144 20.02 20.67 4.99
N ALA A 145 18.76 20.78 5.39
CA ALA A 145 17.87 21.88 5.06
C ALA A 145 16.85 22.00 6.21
N GLU A 146 17.14 22.90 7.17
CA GLU A 146 16.33 23.07 8.38
C GLU A 146 14.88 23.47 8.07
N GLU A 147 14.65 24.10 6.91
CA GLU A 147 13.34 24.48 6.40
C GLU A 147 12.48 23.31 5.89
N GLU A 148 13.08 22.14 5.63
CA GLU A 148 12.39 20.97 5.10
C GLU A 148 11.89 20.03 6.23
N PRO A 149 10.74 19.36 6.07
CA PRO A 149 10.27 18.36 7.02
C PRO A 149 11.32 17.27 7.25
N GLY A 150 11.77 17.09 8.50
CA GLY A 150 12.84 16.15 8.86
C GLY A 150 14.25 16.71 8.81
N GLY A 151 14.42 18.00 8.45
CA GLY A 151 15.70 18.72 8.47
C GLY A 151 16.64 18.38 7.30
N THR A 152 16.19 17.56 6.34
CA THR A 152 17.01 17.07 5.23
C THR A 152 16.21 17.01 3.93
N ARG A 153 16.90 17.14 2.80
CA ARG A 153 16.33 17.04 1.45
C ARG A 153 17.20 16.22 0.51
N MET A 154 16.59 15.65 -0.52
CA MET A 154 17.31 14.98 -1.61
C MET A 154 17.85 16.00 -2.61
N VAL A 155 19.13 15.91 -2.94
CA VAL A 155 19.78 16.61 -4.05
C VAL A 155 20.20 15.57 -5.08
N LEU A 156 19.82 15.81 -6.34
CA LEU A 156 20.26 15.00 -7.47
C LEU A 156 21.33 15.76 -8.26
N LEU A 157 22.55 15.25 -8.23
CA LEU A 157 23.64 15.70 -9.10
C LEU A 157 23.55 14.92 -10.42
N VAL A 158 23.54 15.62 -11.55
CA VAL A 158 23.46 15.00 -12.88
C VAL A 158 24.61 15.46 -13.77
N VAL A 159 25.19 14.52 -14.49
CA VAL A 159 26.07 14.77 -15.64
C VAL A 159 25.23 14.46 -16.87
N LEU A 160 25.06 15.43 -17.76
CA LEU A 160 24.28 15.26 -18.99
C LEU A 160 25.18 14.86 -20.16
N ARG A 161 24.59 14.32 -21.22
CA ARG A 161 25.33 14.08 -22.48
C ARG A 161 25.82 15.39 -23.09
N GLU A 162 26.88 15.29 -23.88
CA GLU A 162 27.55 16.43 -24.52
C GLU A 162 26.57 17.29 -25.33
N GLY A 163 26.63 18.61 -25.14
CA GLY A 163 25.76 19.58 -25.82
C GLY A 163 24.40 19.81 -25.17
N LEU A 164 24.06 19.11 -24.08
CA LEU A 164 22.81 19.31 -23.34
C LEU A 164 23.03 20.14 -22.07
N ALA A 165 22.02 20.92 -21.71
CA ALA A 165 21.96 21.70 -20.48
C ALA A 165 20.68 21.37 -19.71
N ILE A 166 20.76 21.42 -18.38
CA ILE A 166 19.58 21.26 -17.55
C ILE A 166 18.67 22.47 -17.75
N ASP A 167 17.42 22.21 -18.13
CA ASP A 167 16.37 23.21 -18.28
C ASP A 167 15.11 22.80 -17.49
N ASP A 168 14.09 23.65 -17.52
CA ASP A 168 12.84 23.39 -16.79
C ASP A 168 12.11 22.15 -17.32
N THR A 169 12.21 21.87 -18.62
CA THR A 169 11.57 20.72 -19.27
C THR A 169 12.18 19.42 -18.78
N LEU A 170 13.51 19.30 -18.83
CA LEU A 170 14.25 18.13 -18.37
C LEU A 170 14.14 17.98 -16.85
N THR A 171 14.16 19.09 -16.10
CA THR A 171 13.94 19.08 -14.64
C THR A 171 12.57 18.49 -14.30
N LYS A 172 11.51 18.91 -15.01
CA LYS A 172 10.16 18.37 -14.83
C LYS A 172 10.09 16.89 -15.23
N HIS A 173 10.71 16.52 -16.36
CA HIS A 173 10.78 15.13 -16.82
C HIS A 173 11.44 14.22 -15.79
N ILE A 174 12.62 14.58 -15.27
CA ILE A 174 13.35 13.81 -14.26
C ILE A 174 12.52 13.62 -12.98
N ARG A 175 11.92 14.71 -12.47
CA ARG A 175 11.07 14.65 -11.27
C ARG A 175 9.84 13.77 -11.49
N SER A 176 9.19 13.91 -12.63
CA SER A 176 8.00 13.14 -12.99
C SER A 176 8.33 11.66 -13.10
N GLU A 177 9.42 11.28 -13.79
CA GLU A 177 9.83 9.87 -13.91
C GLU A 177 10.20 9.25 -12.56
N LEU A 178 10.93 9.97 -11.70
CA LEU A 178 11.24 9.52 -10.34
C LEU A 178 10.00 9.35 -9.47
N ALA A 179 9.06 10.28 -9.53
CA ALA A 179 7.81 10.20 -8.79
C ALA A 179 6.91 9.07 -9.31
N ARG A 180 6.83 8.90 -10.63
CA ARG A 180 5.99 7.92 -11.33
C ARG A 180 6.47 6.48 -11.12
N CYS A 181 7.77 6.25 -11.22
CA CYS A 181 8.35 4.90 -11.08
C CYS A 181 8.68 4.52 -9.63
N GLY A 182 8.86 5.50 -8.75
CA GLY A 182 9.10 5.32 -7.33
C GLY A 182 7.92 5.82 -6.49
N SER A 183 8.10 6.96 -5.83
CA SER A 183 7.06 7.66 -5.07
C SER A 183 7.34 9.17 -5.07
N ALA A 184 6.42 10.00 -4.59
CA ALA A 184 6.66 11.44 -4.44
C ALA A 184 7.92 11.76 -3.60
N ALA A 185 8.33 10.87 -2.68
CA ALA A 185 9.55 11.02 -1.89
C ALA A 185 10.84 10.85 -2.71
N PHE A 186 10.76 10.27 -3.92
CA PHE A 186 11.89 10.10 -4.83
C PHE A 186 12.16 11.36 -5.66
N ALA A 187 11.20 12.30 -5.71
CA ALA A 187 11.39 13.55 -6.41
C ALA A 187 12.44 14.41 -5.68
N PRO A 188 13.59 14.73 -6.31
CA PRO A 188 14.68 15.44 -5.65
C PRO A 188 14.27 16.88 -5.41
N ALA A 189 14.53 17.45 -4.22
CA ALA A 189 14.22 18.86 -3.96
C ALA A 189 15.05 19.81 -4.85
N ARG A 190 16.29 19.43 -5.16
CA ARG A 190 17.17 20.15 -6.09
C ARG A 190 17.76 19.20 -7.11
N ILE A 191 17.88 19.67 -8.35
CA ILE A 191 18.66 19.02 -9.41
C ILE A 191 19.78 19.99 -9.79
N ALA A 192 21.02 19.51 -9.80
CA ALA A 192 22.18 20.31 -10.15
C ALA A 192 22.99 19.60 -11.24
N GLN A 193 23.15 20.27 -12.38
CA GLN A 193 24.04 19.79 -13.43
C GLN A 193 25.49 20.05 -13.02
N VAL A 194 26.32 19.01 -13.02
CA VAL A 194 27.74 19.09 -12.69
C VAL A 194 28.57 18.53 -13.84
N GLU A 195 29.83 18.97 -13.94
CA GLU A 195 30.74 18.48 -14.99
C GLU A 195 31.17 17.03 -14.73
N ALA A 196 31.32 16.64 -13.46
CA ALA A 196 31.71 15.28 -13.06
C ALA A 196 31.22 14.95 -11.64
N LEU A 197 31.01 13.64 -11.40
CA LEU A 197 30.69 13.10 -10.08
C LEU A 197 31.97 12.58 -9.39
N PRO A 198 32.08 12.66 -8.04
CA PRO A 198 33.26 12.16 -7.34
C PRO A 198 33.36 10.63 -7.43
N VAL A 199 34.49 10.15 -7.96
CA VAL A 199 34.80 8.73 -8.13
C VAL A 199 36.16 8.39 -7.53
N THR A 200 36.27 7.18 -7.01
CA THR A 200 37.52 6.60 -6.50
C THR A 200 38.43 6.14 -7.65
N PHE A 201 39.70 5.85 -7.37
CA PHE A 201 40.64 5.30 -8.36
C PHE A 201 40.19 3.97 -9.02
N ASN A 202 39.25 3.25 -8.40
CA ASN A 202 38.67 2.04 -8.96
C ASN A 202 37.37 2.32 -9.76
N GLY A 203 37.08 3.59 -10.07
CA GLY A 203 35.90 4.01 -10.83
C GLY A 203 34.58 3.95 -10.04
N LYS A 204 34.61 3.65 -8.74
CA LYS A 204 33.39 3.62 -7.90
C LYS A 204 33.00 5.04 -7.50
N ARG A 205 31.71 5.36 -7.67
CA ARG A 205 31.07 6.58 -7.15
C ARG A 205 31.25 6.70 -5.64
N SER A 206 31.37 7.94 -5.16
CA SER A 206 31.55 8.25 -3.74
C SER A 206 30.47 9.23 -3.26
N GLU A 207 29.27 8.71 -3.00
CA GLU A 207 28.11 9.43 -2.48
C GLU A 207 28.43 10.13 -1.15
N ALA A 208 29.28 9.53 -0.30
CA ALA A 208 29.73 10.14 0.94
C ALA A 208 30.49 11.47 0.71
N ALA A 209 31.37 11.50 -0.30
CA ALA A 209 32.14 12.70 -0.64
C ALA A 209 31.25 13.79 -1.24
N ALA A 210 30.33 13.41 -2.14
CA ALA A 210 29.35 14.34 -2.68
C ALA A 210 28.42 14.88 -1.58
N ARG A 211 27.95 14.02 -0.66
CA ARG A 211 27.13 14.44 0.49
C ARG A 211 27.87 15.47 1.35
N ASP A 212 29.13 15.23 1.68
CA ASP A 212 29.92 16.19 2.46
C ASP A 212 30.13 17.50 1.68
N ALA A 213 30.41 17.44 0.39
CA ALA A 213 30.54 18.62 -0.48
C ALA A 213 29.24 19.44 -0.58
N VAL A 214 28.09 18.80 -0.81
CA VAL A 214 26.78 19.46 -0.89
C VAL A 214 26.38 20.13 0.44
N ASN A 215 26.87 19.61 1.56
CA ASN A 215 26.66 20.19 2.90
C ASN A 215 27.77 21.16 3.34
N GLY A 216 28.78 21.42 2.49
CA GLY A 216 29.93 22.26 2.84
C GLY A 216 30.80 21.72 3.98
N ARG A 217 30.75 20.41 4.25
CA ARG A 217 31.54 19.74 5.28
C ARG A 217 32.90 19.29 4.74
N PRO A 218 33.94 19.18 5.59
CA PRO A 218 35.21 18.59 5.18
C PRO A 218 35.04 17.14 4.69
N VAL A 219 35.43 16.85 3.45
CA VAL A 219 35.36 15.51 2.83
C VAL A 219 36.47 14.63 3.40
N ARG A 220 36.09 13.62 4.21
CA ARG A 220 37.04 12.77 4.94
C ARG A 220 37.86 11.83 4.06
N ASN A 221 37.31 11.42 2.93
CA ASN A 221 37.91 10.44 2.01
C ASN A 221 38.49 11.10 0.74
N ARG A 222 38.90 12.38 0.81
CA ARG A 222 39.37 13.14 -0.35
C ARG A 222 40.54 12.47 -1.08
N ASP A 223 41.50 11.91 -0.34
CA ASP A 223 42.69 11.25 -0.90
C ASP A 223 42.38 9.94 -1.65
N ALA A 224 41.18 9.38 -1.47
CA ALA A 224 40.74 8.19 -2.17
C ALA A 224 40.07 8.48 -3.52
N LEU A 225 39.85 9.76 -3.87
CA LEU A 225 39.17 10.20 -5.08
C LEU A 225 40.16 10.47 -6.21
N GLN A 226 39.83 9.98 -7.39
CA GLN A 226 40.61 10.23 -8.61
C GLN A 226 40.45 11.68 -9.10
N ASN A 227 39.26 12.25 -8.93
CA ASN A 227 38.84 13.56 -9.45
C ASN A 227 38.39 14.49 -8.32
N SER A 228 39.22 14.63 -7.27
CA SER A 228 38.87 15.39 -6.07
C SER A 228 38.54 16.89 -6.32
N GLU A 229 38.98 17.44 -7.44
CA GLU A 229 38.70 18.80 -7.91
C GLU A 229 37.22 19.06 -8.19
N CYS A 230 36.44 18.03 -8.57
CA CYS A 230 34.99 18.20 -8.81
C CYS A 230 34.22 18.63 -7.55
N LEU A 231 34.77 18.35 -6.36
CA LEU A 231 34.14 18.69 -5.09
C LEU A 231 33.99 20.21 -4.92
N GLU A 232 34.94 21.01 -5.41
CA GLU A 232 34.85 22.47 -5.32
C GLU A 232 33.72 23.02 -6.18
N ALA A 233 33.50 22.44 -7.37
CA ALA A 233 32.37 22.80 -8.22
C ALA A 233 31.03 22.48 -7.54
N ILE A 234 30.93 21.33 -6.87
CA ILE A 234 29.74 20.93 -6.11
C ILE A 234 29.50 21.89 -4.94
N VAL A 235 30.52 22.18 -4.12
CA VAL A 235 30.40 23.11 -2.97
C VAL A 235 29.95 24.51 -3.41
N ASN A 236 30.39 24.95 -4.59
CA ASN A 236 30.10 26.29 -5.12
C ASN A 236 28.88 26.37 -6.05
N HIS A 237 28.18 25.27 -6.29
CA HIS A 237 27.13 25.23 -7.30
C HIS A 237 25.92 26.13 -6.94
N PRO A 238 25.46 27.02 -7.84
CA PRO A 238 24.40 27.99 -7.55
C PRO A 238 23.07 27.33 -7.19
N ALA A 239 22.70 26.23 -7.86
CA ALA A 239 21.46 25.50 -7.54
C ALA A 239 21.46 24.85 -6.13
N LEU A 240 22.63 24.78 -5.48
CA LEU A 240 22.80 24.20 -4.14
C LEU A 240 22.92 25.27 -3.05
N ARG A 241 23.13 26.53 -3.43
CA ARG A 241 23.29 27.68 -2.52
C ARG A 241 22.03 28.53 -2.49
N GLY A 242 21.34 28.49 -1.35
CA GLY A 242 20.18 29.34 -1.08
C GLY A 242 19.07 28.59 -0.35
N SER A 243 18.57 29.21 0.72
CA SER A 243 17.15 29.07 1.06
C SER A 243 16.37 29.37 -0.22
N SER A 244 15.35 28.58 -0.55
CA SER A 244 14.30 29.09 -1.43
C SER A 244 13.57 30.22 -0.70
N ALA A 245 14.22 31.38 -0.57
CA ALA A 245 13.51 32.62 -0.58
C ALA A 245 13.00 32.77 -2.02
N SER A 246 11.83 32.18 -2.28
CA SER A 246 10.89 32.84 -3.15
C SER A 246 10.85 34.29 -2.67
N GLN A 247 11.25 35.22 -3.53
CA GLN A 247 11.18 36.64 -3.25
C GLN A 247 9.71 36.99 -3.00
N GLY A 248 9.29 36.94 -1.74
CA GLY A 248 8.09 37.61 -1.29
C GLY A 248 8.39 39.12 -1.32
N PRO A 249 7.66 39.93 -2.10
CA PRO A 249 7.68 41.35 -1.85
C PRO A 249 6.97 41.61 -0.54
N ALA A 250 7.72 42.29 0.34
CA ALA A 250 7.34 43.15 1.44
C ALA A 250 5.84 43.32 1.73
N LEU A 251 5.54 43.22 3.03
CA LEU A 251 4.40 43.84 3.71
C LEU A 251 4.13 45.25 3.17
N ILE A 252 3.17 45.37 2.26
CA ILE A 252 2.45 46.61 1.98
C ILE A 252 0.99 46.34 2.29
N ARG A 253 0.50 47.10 3.28
CA ARG A 253 -0.89 47.20 3.67
C ARG A 253 -1.70 47.76 2.49
N GLU A 254 -2.94 47.26 2.39
CA GLU A 254 -4.06 47.75 1.57
C GLU A 254 -4.28 47.10 0.19
N GLY A 255 -5.32 46.25 0.12
CA GLY A 255 -6.26 46.21 -1.01
C GLY A 255 -6.01 45.28 -2.21
N ILE A 256 -5.96 43.94 -2.03
CA ILE A 256 -6.03 42.99 -3.18
C ILE A 256 -7.24 42.03 -2.99
N PRO A 257 -8.08 41.76 -4.02
CA PRO A 257 -9.28 40.92 -3.93
C PRO A 257 -8.97 39.44 -3.60
N GLY A 258 -9.85 38.78 -2.84
CA GLY A 258 -9.63 37.45 -2.27
C GLY A 258 -9.28 36.29 -3.23
N ALA A 259 -9.55 36.41 -4.53
CA ALA A 259 -9.27 35.36 -5.51
C ALA A 259 -7.78 35.18 -5.83
N GLU A 260 -7.01 36.28 -5.88
CA GLU A 260 -5.57 36.22 -6.22
C GLU A 260 -4.74 35.71 -5.04
N ARG A 261 -5.19 35.99 -3.81
CA ARG A 261 -4.61 35.42 -2.60
C ARG A 261 -4.85 33.91 -2.54
N LEU A 262 -6.09 33.48 -2.79
CA LEU A 262 -6.44 32.07 -2.84
C LEU A 262 -5.64 31.32 -3.91
N ARG A 263 -5.39 31.90 -5.10
CA ARG A 263 -4.49 31.32 -6.13
C ARG A 263 -3.12 30.98 -5.59
N LYS A 264 -2.47 31.94 -4.93
CA LYS A 264 -1.13 31.75 -4.40
C LYS A 264 -1.10 30.75 -3.24
N ASP A 265 -2.11 30.79 -2.38
CA ASP A 265 -2.23 29.83 -1.28
C ASP A 265 -2.42 28.39 -1.80
N LEU A 266 -3.29 28.20 -2.82
CA LEU A 266 -3.48 26.91 -3.48
C LEU A 266 -2.23 26.44 -4.22
N GLN A 267 -1.51 27.35 -4.89
CA GLN A 267 -0.23 27.02 -5.53
C GLN A 267 0.79 26.52 -4.51
N ALA A 268 0.95 27.22 -3.38
CA ALA A 268 1.88 26.81 -2.33
C ALA A 268 1.50 25.45 -1.70
N ILE A 269 0.22 25.17 -1.53
CA ILE A 269 -0.29 23.85 -1.10
C ILE A 269 0.07 22.78 -2.14
N CYS A 270 -0.21 23.05 -3.43
CA CYS A 270 0.11 22.13 -4.52
C CYS A 270 1.59 21.80 -4.57
N GLU A 271 2.44 22.81 -4.54
CA GLU A 271 3.89 22.64 -4.61
C GLU A 271 4.46 21.88 -3.41
N ARG A 272 3.95 22.16 -2.20
CA ARG A 272 4.37 21.48 -0.98
C ARG A 272 3.93 20.01 -0.95
N VAL A 273 2.66 19.73 -1.26
CA VAL A 273 2.11 18.37 -1.18
C VAL A 273 2.67 17.49 -2.30
N LEU A 274 2.81 18.02 -3.51
CA LEU A 274 3.34 17.27 -4.65
C LEU A 274 4.87 17.21 -4.66
N GLY A 275 5.54 18.09 -3.91
CA GLY A 275 7.01 18.18 -3.93
C GLY A 275 7.57 18.64 -5.29
N VAL A 276 6.73 19.27 -6.10
CA VAL A 276 7.06 19.78 -7.44
C VAL A 276 6.84 21.28 -7.44
N ALA A 277 7.84 22.07 -7.86
CA ALA A 277 7.73 23.50 -8.05
C ALA A 277 8.63 23.94 -9.22
N PRO A 278 8.22 24.96 -10.02
CA PRO A 278 6.95 25.67 -9.92
C PRO A 278 5.79 24.89 -10.56
N ILE A 279 4.59 25.00 -9.98
CA ILE A 279 3.34 24.51 -10.57
C ILE A 279 2.57 25.70 -11.16
N GLY A 280 2.34 25.67 -12.48
CA GLY A 280 1.51 26.63 -13.18
C GLY A 280 0.04 26.53 -12.78
N TRP A 281 -0.71 27.63 -12.85
CA TRP A 281 -2.11 27.62 -12.39
C TRP A 281 -3.05 26.77 -13.24
N SER A 282 -2.69 26.55 -14.51
CA SER A 282 -3.40 25.68 -15.45
C SER A 282 -2.75 24.29 -15.56
N ASP A 283 -1.67 24.01 -14.82
CA ASP A 283 -1.00 22.70 -14.87
C ASP A 283 -1.95 21.61 -14.34
N HIS A 284 -1.94 20.46 -15.00
CA HIS A 284 -2.77 19.32 -14.63
C HIS A 284 -2.12 18.58 -13.44
N LEU A 285 -2.64 18.79 -12.23
CA LEU A 285 -2.04 18.35 -10.98
C LEU A 285 -1.81 16.84 -10.91
N LEU A 286 -2.64 16.01 -11.57
CA LEU A 286 -2.43 14.56 -11.65
C LEU A 286 -1.21 14.18 -12.51
N GLU A 287 -0.86 14.99 -13.50
CA GLU A 287 0.32 14.78 -14.35
C GLU A 287 1.60 15.29 -13.66
N CYS A 288 1.46 16.15 -12.66
CA CYS A 288 2.53 16.60 -11.77
C CYS A 288 2.92 15.57 -10.69
N GLY A 289 2.44 14.32 -10.79
CA GLY A 289 2.80 13.24 -9.86
C GLY A 289 1.88 13.12 -8.64
N ALA A 290 0.67 13.67 -8.69
CA ALA A 290 -0.31 13.46 -7.62
C ALA A 290 -0.80 12.00 -7.61
N ASP A 291 -0.27 11.20 -6.68
CA ASP A 291 -0.85 9.91 -6.34
C ASP A 291 -2.11 10.06 -5.48
N SER A 292 -2.77 8.94 -5.18
CA SER A 292 -4.01 8.92 -4.39
C SER A 292 -3.88 9.58 -3.01
N LEU A 293 -2.70 9.52 -2.39
CA LEU A 293 -2.43 10.10 -1.08
C LEU A 293 -2.16 11.61 -1.19
N ALA A 294 -1.44 12.03 -2.22
CA ALA A 294 -1.17 13.42 -2.52
C ALA A 294 -2.47 14.17 -2.86
N VAL A 295 -3.34 13.60 -3.71
CA VAL A 295 -4.66 14.19 -4.00
C VAL A 295 -5.48 14.39 -2.72
N VAL A 296 -5.48 13.40 -1.83
CA VAL A 296 -6.18 13.49 -0.55
C VAL A 296 -5.60 14.57 0.35
N SER A 297 -4.28 14.64 0.46
CA SER A 297 -3.58 15.65 1.26
C SER A 297 -3.83 17.06 0.69
N LEU A 298 -3.84 17.21 -0.63
CA LEU A 298 -4.23 18.43 -1.32
C LEU A 298 -5.64 18.84 -0.91
N LEU A 299 -6.64 17.97 -1.06
CA LEU A 299 -8.03 18.31 -0.78
C LEU A 299 -8.26 18.72 0.68
N LEU A 300 -7.63 18.02 1.64
CA LEU A 300 -7.73 18.35 3.07
C LEU A 300 -7.11 19.70 3.42
N GLU A 301 -5.95 20.01 2.85
CA GLU A 301 -5.27 21.28 3.10
C GLU A 301 -5.95 22.46 2.39
N ILE A 302 -6.46 22.22 1.17
CA ILE A 302 -7.29 23.17 0.44
C ILE A 302 -8.56 23.47 1.23
N GLU A 303 -9.24 22.46 1.79
CA GLU A 303 -10.40 22.67 2.66
C GLU A 303 -10.04 23.51 3.89
N GLY A 304 -8.88 23.27 4.50
CA GLY A 304 -8.38 24.05 5.64
C GLY A 304 -8.18 25.55 5.32
N VAL A 305 -7.78 25.89 4.09
CA VAL A 305 -7.55 27.28 3.66
C VAL A 305 -8.80 27.93 3.05
N ALA A 306 -9.56 27.18 2.26
CA ALA A 306 -10.76 27.67 1.59
C ALA A 306 -12.00 27.68 2.51
N GLY A 307 -11.95 26.98 3.65
CA GLY A 307 -13.05 26.86 4.61
C GLY A 307 -14.25 26.08 4.08
N ARG A 308 -14.11 25.37 2.95
CA ARG A 308 -15.14 24.54 2.32
C ARG A 308 -14.49 23.30 1.70
N PRO A 309 -15.12 22.12 1.80
CA PRO A 309 -14.61 20.93 1.15
C PRO A 309 -14.67 21.09 -0.36
N VAL A 310 -13.61 20.66 -1.05
CA VAL A 310 -13.64 20.47 -2.50
C VAL A 310 -14.07 19.02 -2.75
N PRO A 311 -15.24 18.77 -3.37
CA PRO A 311 -15.62 17.42 -3.74
C PRO A 311 -14.58 16.81 -4.68
N LEU A 312 -14.11 15.61 -4.37
CA LEU A 312 -13.14 14.90 -5.21
C LEU A 312 -13.60 14.80 -6.69
N PRO A 313 -14.88 14.54 -7.02
CA PRO A 313 -15.34 14.57 -8.41
C PRO A 313 -15.11 15.92 -9.10
N ALA A 314 -15.29 17.03 -8.37
CA ALA A 314 -15.10 18.38 -8.89
C ALA A 314 -13.61 18.72 -9.11
N PHE A 315 -12.73 18.28 -8.21
CA PHE A 315 -11.28 18.34 -8.41
C PHE A 315 -10.85 17.58 -9.67
N LEU A 316 -11.37 16.37 -9.87
CA LEU A 316 -10.97 15.53 -11.01
C LEU A 316 -11.51 16.04 -12.35
N ALA A 317 -12.65 16.74 -12.34
CA ALA A 317 -13.19 17.38 -13.53
C ALA A 317 -12.35 18.58 -13.99
N ALA A 318 -11.67 19.26 -13.05
CA ALA A 318 -10.81 20.40 -13.34
C ALA A 318 -9.57 20.40 -12.43
N PRO A 319 -8.61 19.48 -12.66
CA PRO A 319 -7.49 19.21 -11.76
C PRO A 319 -6.35 20.23 -11.94
N SER A 320 -6.69 21.52 -11.86
CA SER A 320 -5.77 22.64 -11.91
C SER A 320 -6.11 23.65 -10.81
N ILE A 321 -5.20 24.56 -10.49
CA ILE A 321 -5.46 25.61 -9.49
C ILE A 321 -6.60 26.53 -9.97
N GLU A 322 -6.67 26.83 -11.28
CA GLU A 322 -7.79 27.57 -11.86
C GLU A 322 -9.12 26.82 -11.75
N GLY A 323 -9.12 25.50 -12.01
CA GLY A 323 -10.28 24.63 -11.87
C GLY A 323 -10.79 24.57 -10.44
N LEU A 324 -9.89 24.40 -9.48
CA LEU A 324 -10.18 24.42 -8.05
C LEU A 324 -10.83 25.73 -7.61
N ILE A 325 -10.34 26.86 -8.09
CA ILE A 325 -10.91 28.17 -7.76
C ILE A 325 -12.29 28.33 -8.36
N ALA A 326 -12.51 27.86 -9.59
CA ALA A 326 -13.82 27.87 -10.21
C ALA A 326 -14.83 27.08 -9.34
N VAL A 327 -14.47 25.86 -8.93
CA VAL A 327 -15.28 25.00 -8.04
C VAL A 327 -15.59 25.68 -6.70
N LEU A 328 -14.58 26.31 -6.09
CA LEU A 328 -14.73 27.01 -4.81
C LEU A 328 -15.58 28.29 -4.93
N SER A 329 -15.64 28.91 -6.12
CA SER A 329 -16.32 30.19 -6.35
C SER A 329 -17.78 30.05 -6.74
N THR A 330 -18.15 29.07 -7.57
CA THR A 330 -19.53 28.91 -8.06
C THR A 330 -20.43 28.12 -7.12
N GLY A 331 -19.86 27.31 -6.22
CA GLY A 331 -20.62 26.63 -5.18
C GLY A 331 -21.87 25.90 -5.67
N ALA A 332 -21.86 25.23 -6.82
CA ALA A 332 -22.96 24.39 -7.28
C ALA A 332 -22.60 23.53 -8.51
N GLU A 333 -23.17 22.32 -8.50
CA GLU A 333 -23.59 21.49 -9.63
C GLU A 333 -22.55 20.81 -10.52
N ILE A 334 -22.59 19.47 -10.42
CA ILE A 334 -21.87 18.46 -11.17
C ILE A 334 -22.32 18.49 -12.63
N MET A 335 -21.39 18.73 -13.57
CA MET A 335 -21.60 18.42 -14.99
C MET A 335 -21.03 17.02 -15.32
N PRO A 336 -21.81 16.11 -15.93
CA PRO A 336 -21.35 14.78 -16.26
C PRO A 336 -20.69 14.73 -17.64
N ALA A 337 -19.38 14.42 -17.65
CA ALA A 337 -18.63 13.63 -18.65
C ALA A 337 -17.14 13.97 -18.52
N GLN A 338 -16.38 13.16 -17.79
CA GLN A 338 -14.94 13.33 -17.62
C GLN A 338 -14.17 12.90 -18.89
N GLN A 339 -13.56 13.86 -19.59
CA GLN A 339 -12.45 13.59 -20.52
C GLN A 339 -11.14 13.80 -19.75
N PHE A 340 -10.38 12.73 -19.55
CA PHE A 340 -9.01 12.86 -19.04
C PHE A 340 -8.10 13.38 -20.16
N GLY A 341 -7.02 14.10 -19.83
CA GLY A 341 -6.12 14.74 -20.80
C GLY A 341 -5.46 13.81 -21.85
N ARG A 342 -5.61 12.49 -21.71
CA ARG A 342 -5.27 11.50 -22.76
C ARG A 342 -6.44 11.31 -23.73
N SER A 343 -6.21 11.55 -25.01
CA SER A 343 -7.17 11.26 -26.07
C SER A 343 -7.60 9.79 -26.02
N GLY A 344 -8.88 9.52 -25.67
CA GLY A 344 -9.44 8.16 -25.64
C GLY A 344 -9.87 7.65 -24.27
N LEU A 345 -9.33 8.21 -23.17
CA LEU A 345 -9.60 7.74 -21.81
C LEU A 345 -10.95 8.26 -21.28
N ARG A 346 -11.83 7.35 -20.87
CA ARG A 346 -13.20 7.64 -20.41
C ARG A 346 -13.51 6.91 -19.10
N LEU A 347 -14.06 7.64 -18.13
CA LEU A 347 -14.66 7.07 -16.94
C LEU A 347 -16.18 7.11 -17.09
N ARG A 348 -16.85 5.98 -16.79
CA ARG A 348 -18.31 5.90 -16.79
C ARG A 348 -18.82 4.78 -15.89
N ALA A 349 -20.12 4.82 -15.60
CA ALA A 349 -20.80 3.69 -14.98
C ALA A 349 -20.72 2.45 -15.88
N MET A 350 -20.65 1.28 -15.25
CA MET A 350 -20.76 -0.01 -15.94
C MET A 350 -22.13 -0.13 -16.64
N GLY A 351 -22.12 -0.56 -17.90
CA GLY A 351 -23.29 -0.99 -18.63
C GLY A 351 -23.39 -2.53 -18.71
N PRO A 352 -24.53 -3.06 -19.16
CA PRO A 352 -24.76 -4.52 -19.24
C PRO A 352 -23.77 -5.23 -20.16
N ASP A 353 -23.34 -4.58 -21.25
CA ASP A 353 -22.42 -5.17 -22.23
C ASP A 353 -20.97 -5.26 -21.73
N ASP A 354 -20.61 -4.57 -20.64
CA ASP A 354 -19.24 -4.53 -20.12
C ASP A 354 -18.88 -5.76 -19.27
N GLN A 355 -19.88 -6.55 -18.86
CA GLN A 355 -19.75 -7.60 -17.87
C GLN A 355 -18.67 -8.64 -18.22
N GLU A 356 -18.63 -9.09 -19.48
CA GLU A 356 -17.65 -10.07 -19.91
C GLU A 356 -16.22 -9.51 -19.88
N SER A 357 -16.02 -8.31 -20.40
CA SER A 357 -14.72 -7.62 -20.41
C SER A 357 -14.19 -7.40 -19.00
N ILE A 358 -15.05 -7.02 -18.06
CA ILE A 358 -14.67 -6.78 -16.67
C ILE A 358 -14.32 -8.07 -15.94
N CYS A 359 -15.07 -9.15 -16.18
CA CYS A 359 -14.74 -10.45 -15.59
C CYS A 359 -13.38 -10.97 -16.05
N ARG A 360 -13.02 -10.77 -17.33
CA ARG A 360 -11.69 -11.10 -17.85
C ARG A 360 -10.61 -10.21 -17.24
N PHE A 361 -10.86 -8.90 -17.21
CA PHE A 361 -9.96 -7.93 -16.58
C PHE A 361 -9.67 -8.26 -15.11
N LEU A 362 -10.68 -8.69 -14.34
CA LEU A 362 -10.52 -9.12 -12.94
C LEU A 362 -9.78 -10.45 -12.81
N GLU A 363 -10.04 -11.44 -13.68
CA GLU A 363 -9.26 -12.69 -13.69
C GLU A 363 -7.78 -12.43 -13.96
N GLU A 364 -7.47 -11.53 -14.90
CA GLU A 364 -6.09 -11.15 -15.21
C GLU A 364 -5.43 -10.37 -14.08
N SER A 365 -6.13 -9.37 -13.54
CA SER A 365 -5.64 -8.51 -12.45
C SER A 365 -5.43 -9.27 -11.13
N PHE A 366 -6.25 -10.30 -10.87
CA PHE A 366 -6.19 -11.13 -9.67
C PHE A 366 -5.76 -12.56 -10.00
N ARG A 367 -4.83 -12.76 -10.96
CA ARG A 367 -4.41 -14.09 -11.42
C ARG A 367 -3.98 -15.03 -10.28
N ASP A 368 -3.31 -14.49 -9.25
CA ASP A 368 -2.84 -15.26 -8.09
C ASP A 368 -3.97 -15.74 -7.15
N SER A 369 -5.15 -15.11 -7.22
CA SER A 369 -6.34 -15.57 -6.49
C SER A 369 -6.83 -16.92 -7.00
N GLY A 370 -6.63 -17.22 -8.29
CA GLY A 370 -7.18 -18.39 -8.95
C GLY A 370 -8.68 -18.30 -9.24
N ILE A 371 -9.31 -17.13 -9.05
CA ILE A 371 -10.72 -16.89 -9.35
C ILE A 371 -10.87 -16.67 -10.86
N LYS A 372 -11.73 -17.49 -11.49
CA LYS A 372 -12.02 -17.44 -12.93
C LYS A 372 -13.04 -16.36 -13.28
N ALA A 373 -13.01 -15.84 -14.49
CA ALA A 373 -13.95 -14.84 -15.02
C ALA A 373 -15.42 -15.23 -14.78
N MET A 374 -15.77 -16.51 -14.98
CA MET A 374 -17.12 -17.01 -14.71
C MET A 374 -17.53 -16.88 -13.24
N THR A 375 -16.58 -16.98 -12.30
CA THR A 375 -16.85 -16.79 -10.87
C THR A 375 -16.99 -15.31 -10.53
N TRP A 376 -16.21 -14.43 -11.16
CA TRP A 376 -16.33 -12.97 -11.01
C TRP A 376 -17.70 -12.44 -11.43
N ARG A 377 -18.39 -13.10 -12.38
CA ARG A 377 -19.77 -12.73 -12.77
C ARG A 377 -20.75 -12.66 -11.59
N ARG A 378 -20.56 -13.48 -10.56
CA ARG A 378 -21.41 -13.45 -9.35
C ARG A 378 -21.39 -12.10 -8.64
N LEU A 379 -20.29 -11.34 -8.77
CA LEU A 379 -20.19 -9.98 -8.23
C LEU A 379 -21.19 -9.04 -8.93
N LEU A 380 -21.52 -9.32 -10.18
CA LEU A 380 -22.28 -8.43 -11.07
C LEU A 380 -23.75 -8.86 -11.20
N ASP A 381 -24.02 -10.17 -11.12
CA ASP A 381 -25.34 -10.79 -11.34
C ASP A 381 -26.23 -10.94 -10.09
N HIS A 382 -25.80 -10.47 -8.92
CA HIS A 382 -26.63 -10.55 -7.71
C HIS A 382 -27.87 -9.64 -7.82
N ASP A 383 -28.95 -9.99 -7.13
CA ASP A 383 -30.28 -9.36 -7.23
C ASP A 383 -30.71 -8.61 -5.95
N TRP A 384 -29.77 -8.33 -5.04
CA TRP A 384 -30.05 -7.72 -3.74
C TRP A 384 -30.43 -6.23 -3.80
N SER A 385 -30.22 -5.58 -4.94
CA SER A 385 -30.59 -4.18 -5.19
C SER A 385 -30.51 -3.86 -6.69
N GLU A 386 -31.29 -2.89 -7.16
CA GLU A 386 -31.19 -2.32 -8.51
C GLU A 386 -30.11 -1.22 -8.64
N HIS A 387 -29.44 -0.84 -7.54
CA HIS A 387 -28.38 0.18 -7.58
C HIS A 387 -27.15 -0.28 -8.38
N GLY A 388 -26.47 0.70 -8.99
CA GLY A 388 -25.32 0.49 -9.87
C GLY A 388 -24.23 -0.42 -9.29
N ARG A 389 -23.62 -1.21 -10.18
CA ARG A 389 -22.64 -2.27 -9.84
C ARG A 389 -21.18 -1.81 -9.83
N GLY A 390 -20.92 -0.54 -10.17
CA GLY A 390 -19.59 0.04 -10.18
C GLY A 390 -19.29 0.94 -11.36
N PHE A 391 -18.04 1.38 -11.42
CA PHE A 391 -17.52 2.27 -12.45
C PHE A 391 -16.32 1.64 -13.15
N ILE A 392 -16.16 1.99 -14.43
CA ILE A 392 -15.10 1.48 -15.27
C ILE A 392 -14.28 2.64 -15.83
N LEU A 393 -12.99 2.37 -16.02
CA LEU A 393 -12.08 3.21 -16.76
C LEU A 393 -11.75 2.49 -18.07
N VAL A 394 -12.04 3.15 -19.18
CA VAL A 394 -11.88 2.59 -20.54
C VAL A 394 -10.91 3.47 -21.30
N ASP A 395 -9.88 2.85 -21.88
CA ASP A 395 -9.01 3.49 -22.87
C ASP A 395 -9.33 2.92 -24.24
N ASP A 396 -9.82 3.77 -25.14
CA ASP A 396 -10.48 3.40 -26.40
C ASP A 396 -11.62 2.38 -26.19
N ASN A 397 -11.33 1.09 -26.31
CA ASN A 397 -12.29 -0.03 -26.14
C ASN A 397 -11.84 -1.05 -25.08
N ALA A 398 -10.74 -0.81 -24.38
CA ALA A 398 -10.19 -1.73 -23.38
C ALA A 398 -10.51 -1.25 -21.96
N VAL A 399 -10.97 -2.16 -21.11
CA VAL A 399 -11.12 -1.89 -19.67
C VAL A 399 -9.73 -1.85 -19.05
N VAL A 400 -9.34 -0.69 -18.53
CA VAL A 400 -8.03 -0.44 -17.91
C VAL A 400 -8.13 -0.16 -16.41
N GLY A 401 -9.36 -0.02 -15.89
CA GLY A 401 -9.63 0.09 -14.46
C GLY A 401 -11.08 -0.22 -14.11
N PHE A 402 -11.32 -0.65 -12.88
CA PHE A 402 -12.62 -1.01 -12.36
C PHE A 402 -12.70 -0.76 -10.85
N ILE A 403 -13.84 -0.28 -10.39
CA ILE A 403 -14.25 -0.36 -8.99
C ILE A 403 -15.64 -0.98 -8.94
N GLY A 404 -15.78 -2.07 -8.20
CA GLY A 404 -17.02 -2.82 -8.08
C GLY A 404 -17.80 -2.46 -6.83
N ALA A 405 -19.10 -2.74 -6.86
CA ALA A 405 -20.01 -2.50 -5.75
C ALA A 405 -21.00 -3.65 -5.60
N VAL A 406 -21.13 -4.14 -4.37
CA VAL A 406 -22.17 -5.08 -3.97
C VAL A 406 -23.19 -4.31 -3.16
N THR A 407 -24.35 -4.05 -3.75
CA THR A 407 -25.39 -3.20 -3.17
C THR A 407 -26.56 -4.05 -2.72
N ALA A 408 -27.06 -3.79 -1.51
CA ALA A 408 -28.19 -4.52 -0.94
C ALA A 408 -29.10 -3.60 -0.15
N GLN A 409 -30.41 -3.73 -0.37
CA GLN A 409 -31.41 -3.07 0.45
C GLN A 409 -31.73 -3.95 1.66
N ARG A 410 -31.46 -3.42 2.86
CA ARG A 410 -31.56 -4.17 4.11
C ARG A 410 -32.48 -3.47 5.08
N ARG A 411 -33.02 -4.23 6.03
CA ARG A 411 -33.57 -3.67 7.27
C ARG A 411 -32.53 -3.80 8.36
N VAL A 412 -32.25 -2.69 9.05
CA VAL A 412 -31.35 -2.65 10.21
C VAL A 412 -32.09 -1.88 11.29
N ASN A 413 -32.36 -2.53 12.43
CA ASN A 413 -33.18 -1.97 13.52
C ASN A 413 -34.55 -1.43 13.08
N GLY A 414 -35.15 -2.05 12.05
CA GLY A 414 -36.46 -1.66 11.52
C GLY A 414 -36.43 -0.58 10.44
N GLU A 415 -35.28 0.05 10.18
CA GLU A 415 -35.12 1.04 9.11
C GLU A 415 -34.58 0.39 7.83
N ALA A 416 -35.12 0.81 6.68
CA ALA A 416 -34.60 0.38 5.39
C ALA A 416 -33.34 1.18 5.06
N VAL A 417 -32.21 0.50 4.96
CA VAL A 417 -30.90 1.10 4.65
C VAL A 417 -30.31 0.40 3.44
N LEU A 418 -29.76 1.21 2.53
CA LEU A 418 -29.03 0.72 1.38
C LEU A 418 -27.54 0.62 1.74
N VAL A 419 -27.03 -0.61 1.74
CA VAL A 419 -25.64 -0.90 2.05
C VAL A 419 -24.89 -1.16 0.76
N CYS A 420 -23.79 -0.46 0.56
CA CYS A 420 -22.90 -0.60 -0.59
C CYS A 420 -21.54 -1.11 -0.10
N ASN A 421 -21.19 -2.34 -0.43
CA ASN A 421 -19.88 -2.87 -0.18
C ASN A 421 -18.97 -2.62 -1.41
N LEU A 422 -17.94 -1.81 -1.23
CA LEU A 422 -16.92 -1.55 -2.24
C LEU A 422 -16.03 -2.78 -2.41
N SER A 423 -15.93 -3.26 -3.65
CA SER A 423 -15.22 -4.48 -4.02
C SER A 423 -14.31 -4.26 -5.24
N SER A 424 -13.32 -5.13 -5.42
CA SER A 424 -12.56 -5.26 -6.67
C SER A 424 -11.99 -3.96 -7.24
N TRP A 425 -11.48 -3.05 -6.39
CA TRP A 425 -10.86 -1.81 -6.84
C TRP A 425 -9.48 -2.08 -7.44
N VAL A 426 -9.37 -1.95 -8.76
CA VAL A 426 -8.12 -2.20 -9.47
C VAL A 426 -7.99 -1.30 -10.69
N VAL A 427 -6.79 -0.79 -10.91
CA VAL A 427 -6.42 0.01 -12.08
C VAL A 427 -5.07 -0.47 -12.57
N GLN A 428 -4.89 -0.57 -13.89
CA GLN A 428 -3.60 -0.94 -14.46
C GLN A 428 -2.52 0.08 -14.05
N PRO A 429 -1.26 -0.36 -13.80
CA PRO A 429 -0.22 0.49 -13.24
C PRO A 429 -0.02 1.83 -13.98
N GLN A 430 -0.13 1.83 -15.32
CA GLN A 430 0.05 3.04 -16.14
C GLN A 430 -1.11 4.06 -16.05
N TYR A 431 -2.19 3.75 -15.33
CA TYR A 431 -3.32 4.65 -15.04
C TYR A 431 -3.55 4.82 -13.53
N SER A 432 -2.56 4.51 -12.68
CA SER A 432 -2.70 4.56 -11.21
C SER A 432 -3.27 5.88 -10.68
N GLY A 433 -2.96 7.01 -11.31
CA GLY A 433 -3.51 8.34 -10.97
C GLY A 433 -5.03 8.49 -11.19
N CYS A 434 -5.67 7.58 -11.92
CA CYS A 434 -7.11 7.59 -12.18
C CYS A 434 -7.92 6.78 -11.15
N GLY A 435 -7.26 6.03 -10.25
CA GLY A 435 -7.94 5.18 -9.28
C GLY A 435 -8.85 5.95 -8.33
N MET A 436 -8.45 7.15 -7.94
CA MET A 436 -9.28 8.03 -7.11
C MET A 436 -10.51 8.53 -7.84
N ALA A 437 -10.47 8.65 -9.17
CA ALA A 437 -11.65 9.04 -9.93
C ALA A 437 -12.75 7.98 -9.90
N LEU A 438 -12.36 6.71 -10.01
CA LEU A 438 -13.29 5.60 -9.82
C LEU A 438 -13.91 5.62 -8.42
N LEU A 439 -13.10 5.83 -7.37
CA LEU A 439 -13.60 5.94 -6.00
C LEU A 439 -14.53 7.15 -5.83
N ALA A 440 -14.17 8.31 -6.39
CA ALA A 440 -14.96 9.53 -6.31
C ALA A 440 -16.36 9.34 -6.90
N SER A 441 -16.43 8.77 -8.11
CA SER A 441 -17.70 8.48 -8.79
C SER A 441 -18.55 7.49 -8.00
N MET A 442 -17.90 6.57 -7.28
CA MET A 442 -18.60 5.60 -6.44
C MET A 442 -19.19 6.23 -5.16
N LEU A 443 -18.56 7.29 -4.63
CA LEU A 443 -18.92 7.95 -3.37
C LEU A 443 -19.86 9.17 -3.53
N ASP A 444 -20.42 9.37 -4.71
CA ASP A 444 -21.25 10.54 -5.05
C ASP A 444 -22.64 10.51 -4.39
N ASP A 445 -23.15 9.33 -4.02
CA ASP A 445 -24.45 9.18 -3.35
C ASP A 445 -24.30 9.21 -1.82
N GLU A 446 -24.63 10.35 -1.20
CA GLU A 446 -24.51 10.54 0.24
C GLU A 446 -25.49 9.69 1.07
N ASN A 447 -26.52 9.09 0.45
CA ASN A 447 -27.51 8.25 1.14
C ASN A 447 -27.03 6.81 1.35
N LEU A 448 -25.93 6.42 0.69
CA LEU A 448 -25.39 5.07 0.76
C LEU A 448 -24.59 4.84 2.04
N THR A 449 -24.83 3.68 2.67
CA THR A 449 -23.92 3.15 3.68
C THR A 449 -22.82 2.36 3.01
N TYR A 450 -21.67 3.00 2.81
CA TYR A 450 -20.49 2.39 2.24
C TYR A 450 -19.73 1.56 3.26
N THR A 451 -19.34 0.36 2.85
CA THR A 451 -18.45 -0.53 3.62
C THR A 451 -17.32 -0.97 2.70
N CYS A 452 -16.08 -0.99 3.20
CA CYS A 452 -14.95 -1.57 2.46
C CYS A 452 -14.29 -2.56 3.40
N PHE A 453 -14.52 -3.85 3.16
CA PHE A 453 -14.35 -4.83 4.21
C PHE A 453 -12.88 -5.11 4.57
N THR A 454 -11.91 -4.77 3.72
CA THR A 454 -10.49 -4.85 4.12
C THR A 454 -9.62 -4.01 3.17
N PRO A 455 -9.51 -2.67 3.37
CA PRO A 455 -8.65 -1.85 2.53
C PRO A 455 -7.19 -2.28 2.64
N GLN A 456 -6.45 -2.16 1.53
CA GLN A 456 -4.99 -2.27 1.55
C GLN A 456 -4.41 -1.07 2.34
N ARG A 457 -3.22 -1.24 2.92
CA ARG A 457 -2.53 -0.16 3.68
C ARG A 457 -2.39 1.14 2.88
N THR A 458 -2.13 1.02 1.58
CA THR A 458 -1.97 2.13 0.64
C THR A 458 -3.27 2.92 0.42
N SER A 459 -4.43 2.27 0.51
CA SER A 459 -5.75 2.90 0.34
C SER A 459 -6.33 3.47 1.64
N TRP A 460 -5.76 3.12 2.80
CA TRP A 460 -6.31 3.48 4.11
C TRP A 460 -6.46 4.98 4.32
N ALA A 461 -5.39 5.74 4.10
CA ALA A 461 -5.39 7.18 4.29
C ALA A 461 -6.37 7.89 3.35
N ALA A 462 -6.49 7.41 2.10
CA ALA A 462 -7.43 7.95 1.14
C ALA A 462 -8.89 7.75 1.59
N LEU A 463 -9.22 6.58 2.12
CA LEU A 463 -10.57 6.31 2.63
C LEU A 463 -10.90 7.17 3.85
N MET A 464 -9.96 7.32 4.81
CA MET A 464 -10.18 8.17 5.99
C MET A 464 -10.48 9.62 5.60
N ALA A 465 -9.78 10.16 4.60
CA ALA A 465 -10.06 11.50 4.08
C ALA A 465 -11.42 11.61 3.38
N GLN A 466 -11.93 10.53 2.81
CA GLN A 466 -13.27 10.45 2.23
C GLN A 466 -14.36 10.17 3.29
N ARG A 467 -14.11 10.54 4.55
CA ARG A 467 -15.03 10.39 5.70
C ARG A 467 -15.35 8.95 6.07
N PHE A 468 -14.54 7.98 5.65
CA PHE A 468 -14.62 6.64 6.23
C PHE A 468 -14.06 6.67 7.66
N LYS A 469 -14.61 5.80 8.50
CA LYS A 469 -14.18 5.55 9.87
C LYS A 469 -13.65 4.12 9.98
N PRO A 470 -12.66 3.86 10.85
CA PRO A 470 -12.24 2.51 11.17
C PRO A 470 -13.45 1.69 11.66
N LEU A 471 -13.56 0.46 11.17
CA LEU A 471 -14.54 -0.52 11.61
C LEU A 471 -13.80 -1.58 12.42
N GLU A 472 -13.88 -1.49 13.74
CA GLU A 472 -13.22 -2.43 14.64
C GLU A 472 -13.91 -3.80 14.60
N LEU A 473 -13.37 -4.71 13.80
CA LEU A 473 -13.89 -6.07 13.64
C LEU A 473 -12.92 -7.09 14.18
N HIS A 474 -12.80 -7.10 15.50
CA HIS A 474 -12.15 -8.23 16.17
C HIS A 474 -12.88 -9.52 15.80
N ARG A 475 -12.14 -10.51 15.29
CA ARG A 475 -12.67 -11.83 14.96
C ARG A 475 -12.00 -12.88 15.81
N ILE A 476 -12.73 -13.90 16.20
CA ILE A 476 -12.22 -14.97 17.06
C ILE A 476 -12.26 -16.27 16.26
N ALA A 477 -11.09 -16.87 16.06
CA ALA A 477 -10.96 -18.22 15.52
C ALA A 477 -11.05 -19.25 16.66
N MET A 478 -12.06 -20.10 16.60
CA MET A 478 -12.40 -21.09 17.63
C MET A 478 -12.20 -22.51 17.08
N PRO A 479 -11.07 -23.17 17.39
CA PRO A 479 -10.90 -24.60 17.12
C PRO A 479 -11.86 -25.45 17.97
N PRO A 480 -12.07 -26.73 17.63
CA PRO A 480 -12.94 -27.63 18.40
C PRO A 480 -12.46 -27.80 19.84
N LEU A 481 -13.41 -28.02 20.75
CA LEU A 481 -13.23 -28.40 22.15
C LEU A 481 -12.56 -27.37 23.07
N LEU A 482 -12.47 -26.09 22.68
CA LEU A 482 -12.04 -25.03 23.60
C LEU A 482 -13.12 -24.59 24.60
N GLN A 483 -14.41 -24.80 24.28
CA GLN A 483 -15.56 -24.27 25.04
C GLN A 483 -16.44 -25.39 25.60
N VAL A 484 -15.82 -26.48 26.05
CA VAL A 484 -16.48 -27.70 26.54
C VAL A 484 -17.48 -27.47 27.66
N GLU A 485 -17.35 -26.39 28.43
CA GLU A 485 -18.30 -26.00 29.48
C GLU A 485 -19.73 -25.88 28.92
N THR A 486 -19.89 -25.39 27.69
CA THR A 486 -21.20 -25.27 27.00
C THR A 486 -21.77 -26.61 26.53
N LEU A 487 -21.00 -27.71 26.53
CA LEU A 487 -21.52 -29.06 26.28
C LEU A 487 -22.38 -29.59 27.43
N PHE A 488 -22.21 -29.01 28.63
CA PHE A 488 -22.94 -29.40 29.83
C PHE A 488 -24.16 -28.51 30.11
N ALA A 489 -24.56 -27.68 29.13
CA ALA A 489 -25.81 -26.94 29.22
C ALA A 489 -26.98 -27.89 29.49
N SER A 490 -27.88 -27.48 30.39
CA SER A 490 -28.98 -28.29 30.93
C SER A 490 -29.98 -28.76 29.87
N THR A 491 -30.10 -28.02 28.76
CA THR A 491 -30.96 -28.32 27.62
C THR A 491 -30.12 -28.75 26.42
N GLN A 492 -30.67 -29.61 25.56
CA GLN A 492 -30.07 -29.93 24.27
C GLN A 492 -30.76 -29.13 23.16
N PRO A 493 -30.03 -28.34 22.37
CA PRO A 493 -30.63 -27.57 21.30
C PRO A 493 -30.99 -28.48 20.12
N VAL A 494 -32.06 -28.13 19.41
CA VAL A 494 -32.40 -28.74 18.12
C VAL A 494 -31.72 -27.92 17.02
N ILE A 495 -30.86 -28.57 16.24
CA ILE A 495 -30.16 -27.95 15.10
C ILE A 495 -30.75 -28.51 13.81
N SER A 496 -31.39 -27.66 13.00
CA SER A 496 -32.00 -28.07 11.72
C SER A 496 -31.25 -27.48 10.54
N PHE A 497 -30.73 -28.35 9.68
CA PHE A 497 -30.10 -28.01 8.39
C PHE A 497 -31.04 -28.23 7.20
N ASP A 498 -32.28 -28.65 7.45
CA ASP A 498 -33.27 -28.85 6.40
C ASP A 498 -33.81 -27.49 5.94
N SER A 499 -33.61 -27.15 4.66
CA SER A 499 -33.95 -25.85 4.11
C SER A 499 -35.43 -25.49 4.25
N THR A 500 -36.33 -26.48 4.15
CA THR A 500 -37.77 -26.29 4.26
C THR A 500 -38.14 -25.98 5.72
N VAL A 501 -37.65 -26.81 6.65
CA VAL A 501 -37.88 -26.61 8.09
C VAL A 501 -37.27 -25.31 8.59
N VAL A 502 -36.08 -24.95 8.08
CA VAL A 502 -35.43 -23.68 8.39
C VAL A 502 -36.34 -22.54 7.95
N ARG A 503 -36.68 -22.48 6.66
CA ARG A 503 -37.44 -21.36 6.07
C ARG A 503 -38.79 -21.13 6.73
N GLU A 504 -39.50 -22.20 7.12
CA GLU A 504 -40.80 -22.11 7.82
C GLU A 504 -40.71 -21.45 9.20
N ARG A 505 -39.57 -21.59 9.89
CA ARG A 505 -39.35 -21.03 11.24
C ARG A 505 -38.88 -19.58 11.24
N LEU A 506 -38.51 -19.03 10.08
CA LEU A 506 -37.93 -17.71 9.95
C LEU A 506 -39.01 -16.62 9.99
N THR A 507 -38.66 -15.45 10.55
CA THR A 507 -39.42 -14.21 10.39
C THR A 507 -39.40 -13.75 8.92
N SER A 508 -40.22 -12.76 8.56
CA SER A 508 -40.20 -12.19 7.20
C SER A 508 -38.82 -11.66 6.79
N GLU A 509 -38.14 -10.95 7.71
CA GLU A 509 -36.79 -10.42 7.51
C GLU A 509 -35.74 -11.53 7.36
N GLN A 510 -35.80 -12.56 8.22
CA GLN A 510 -34.89 -13.69 8.12
C GLN A 510 -35.12 -14.53 6.85
N ARG A 511 -36.37 -14.62 6.36
CA ARG A 511 -36.67 -15.28 5.07
C ARG A 511 -36.06 -14.54 3.89
N GLN A 512 -36.07 -13.21 3.91
CA GLN A 512 -35.39 -12.42 2.89
C GLN A 512 -33.89 -12.76 2.88
N ILE A 513 -33.23 -12.73 4.04
CA ILE A 513 -31.82 -13.15 4.16
C ILE A 513 -31.63 -14.57 3.62
N PHE A 514 -32.51 -15.50 3.98
CA PHE A 514 -32.44 -16.90 3.54
C PHE A 514 -32.54 -17.04 2.01
N ASP A 515 -33.51 -16.38 1.40
CA ASP A 515 -33.78 -16.43 -0.03
C ASP A 515 -32.63 -15.72 -0.80
N ASP A 516 -32.18 -14.56 -0.34
CA ASP A 516 -31.05 -13.79 -0.91
C ASP A 516 -29.75 -14.59 -0.93
N HIS A 517 -29.55 -15.50 0.04
CA HIS A 517 -28.30 -16.24 0.21
C HIS A 517 -28.37 -17.69 -0.29
N ALA A 518 -29.56 -18.19 -0.65
CA ALA A 518 -29.78 -19.55 -1.12
C ALA A 518 -29.00 -19.93 -2.40
N PRO A 519 -28.82 -19.04 -3.39
CA PRO A 519 -28.03 -19.33 -4.59
C PRO A 519 -26.53 -19.51 -4.33
N TYR A 520 -26.04 -19.06 -3.17
CA TYR A 520 -24.63 -19.05 -2.83
C TYR A 520 -24.28 -20.22 -1.91
N ASP A 521 -23.01 -20.65 -1.92
CA ASP A 521 -22.51 -21.76 -1.09
C ASP A 521 -22.41 -21.34 0.39
N CYS A 522 -23.55 -21.07 1.02
CA CYS A 522 -23.73 -20.70 2.40
C CYS A 522 -24.48 -21.82 3.13
N LEU A 523 -23.99 -22.21 4.31
CA LEU A 523 -24.73 -23.08 5.20
C LEU A 523 -25.73 -22.24 6.00
N GLN A 524 -27.01 -22.49 5.77
CA GLN A 524 -28.12 -21.78 6.43
C GLN A 524 -28.86 -22.75 7.34
N PHE A 525 -29.03 -22.43 8.62
CA PHE A 525 -29.63 -23.35 9.60
C PHE A 525 -30.23 -22.64 10.81
N THR A 526 -31.07 -23.36 11.55
CA THR A 526 -31.65 -22.87 12.81
C THR A 526 -31.15 -23.67 14.01
N VAL A 527 -31.03 -23.00 15.15
CA VAL A 527 -30.77 -23.58 16.47
C VAL A 527 -31.93 -23.19 17.36
N SER A 528 -32.63 -24.16 17.95
CA SER A 528 -33.76 -23.90 18.83
C SER A 528 -33.56 -24.54 20.21
N ASP A 529 -33.97 -23.83 21.26
CA ASP A 529 -33.97 -24.29 22.65
C ASP A 529 -35.25 -23.79 23.34
N GLY A 530 -36.23 -24.66 23.52
CA GLY A 530 -37.58 -24.25 23.94
C GLY A 530 -38.23 -23.31 22.91
N SER A 531 -38.60 -22.10 23.35
CA SER A 531 -39.15 -21.04 22.49
C SER A 531 -38.09 -20.20 21.78
N ASP A 532 -36.82 -20.29 22.20
CA ASP A 532 -35.73 -19.51 21.61
C ASP A 532 -35.34 -20.12 20.25
N CYS A 533 -35.13 -19.28 19.23
CA CYS A 533 -34.67 -19.70 17.92
C CYS A 533 -33.61 -18.73 17.37
N ALA A 534 -32.44 -19.26 16.99
CA ALA A 534 -31.39 -18.55 16.30
C ALA A 534 -31.31 -19.03 14.84
N TYR A 535 -31.30 -18.08 13.91
CA TYR A 535 -30.98 -18.30 12.50
C TYR A 535 -29.52 -17.94 12.24
N LEU A 536 -28.79 -18.81 11.55
CA LEU A 536 -27.39 -18.62 11.21
C LEU A 536 -27.11 -18.79 9.72
N VAL A 537 -26.25 -17.91 9.20
CA VAL A 537 -25.66 -18.01 7.86
C VAL A 537 -24.15 -18.14 8.00
N VAL A 538 -23.59 -19.23 7.48
CA VAL A 538 -22.18 -19.59 7.67
C VAL A 538 -21.51 -19.93 6.34
N LYS A 539 -20.39 -19.27 6.04
CA LYS A 539 -19.62 -19.46 4.81
C LYS A 539 -18.40 -20.33 5.04
N ARG A 540 -18.18 -21.35 4.22
CA ARG A 540 -16.92 -22.10 4.21
C ARG A 540 -15.84 -21.28 3.51
N ARG A 541 -14.66 -21.18 4.12
CA ARG A 541 -13.51 -20.40 3.64
C ARG A 541 -12.25 -21.25 3.69
N VAL A 542 -11.23 -20.85 2.92
CA VAL A 542 -9.91 -21.50 2.93
C VAL A 542 -8.84 -20.44 3.12
N HIS A 543 -8.12 -20.49 4.23
CA HIS A 543 -6.95 -19.65 4.42
C HIS A 543 -5.72 -20.34 3.82
N ARG A 544 -5.11 -19.74 2.79
CA ARG A 544 -3.84 -20.24 2.23
C ARG A 544 -2.71 -19.91 3.21
N LEU A 545 -1.99 -20.93 3.65
CA LEU A 545 -0.83 -20.74 4.51
C LEU A 545 0.32 -20.17 3.66
N ALA A 546 0.92 -19.06 4.09
CA ALA A 546 2.13 -18.54 3.46
C ALA A 546 3.24 -19.61 3.59
N GLY A 547 3.75 -20.07 2.44
CA GLY A 547 4.63 -21.24 2.35
C GLY A 547 5.95 -21.17 3.13
N GLY A 548 6.34 -19.98 3.62
CA GLY A 548 7.63 -19.77 4.30
C GLY A 548 7.71 -20.24 5.76
N ARG A 549 6.58 -20.44 6.46
CA ARG A 549 6.60 -20.68 7.93
C ARG A 549 6.67 -22.16 8.38
N LEU A 550 6.51 -23.12 7.47
CA LEU A 550 6.34 -24.54 7.86
C LEU A 550 7.43 -25.51 7.36
N GLY A 551 8.47 -25.02 6.68
CA GLY A 551 9.61 -25.86 6.28
C GLY A 551 9.22 -27.20 5.63
N VAL A 552 9.83 -28.30 6.07
CA VAL A 552 9.60 -29.66 5.53
C VAL A 552 8.15 -30.16 5.71
N LEU A 553 7.43 -29.65 6.72
CA LEU A 553 6.02 -30.01 6.98
C LEU A 553 5.04 -29.46 5.92
N ALA A 554 5.47 -28.47 5.12
CA ALA A 554 4.66 -27.91 4.04
C ALA A 554 4.36 -28.92 2.91
N ARG A 555 5.11 -30.04 2.82
CA ARG A 555 4.85 -31.11 1.85
C ARG A 555 3.73 -32.07 2.28
N VAL A 556 3.40 -32.10 3.57
CA VAL A 556 2.45 -33.08 4.16
C VAL A 556 1.15 -32.41 4.63
N LEU A 557 1.20 -31.12 4.98
CA LEU A 557 0.02 -30.35 5.37
C LEU A 557 -0.75 -29.81 4.15
N PRO A 558 -2.08 -29.75 4.20
CA PRO A 558 -2.88 -29.19 3.12
C PRO A 558 -2.47 -27.73 2.84
N ARG A 559 -2.43 -27.35 1.55
CA ARG A 559 -2.04 -25.99 1.06
C ARG A 559 -2.87 -24.83 1.63
N GLY A 560 -3.93 -25.12 2.38
CA GLY A 560 -4.70 -24.15 3.14
C GLY A 560 -5.53 -24.83 4.23
N ILE A 561 -5.90 -24.05 5.24
CA ILE A 561 -6.76 -24.48 6.35
C ILE A 561 -8.17 -23.99 6.06
N SER A 562 -9.13 -24.92 5.95
CA SER A 562 -10.54 -24.55 5.81
C SER A 562 -11.14 -24.15 7.16
N TYR A 563 -11.91 -23.07 7.19
CA TYR A 563 -12.64 -22.60 8.36
C TYR A 563 -14.07 -22.21 7.99
N SER A 564 -14.96 -22.17 8.97
CA SER A 564 -16.36 -21.76 8.83
C SER A 564 -16.52 -20.35 9.39
N ASP A 565 -16.99 -19.40 8.59
CA ASP A 565 -17.15 -17.99 8.97
C ASP A 565 -18.63 -17.69 9.23
N ILE A 566 -18.99 -17.29 10.45
CA ILE A 566 -20.35 -16.84 10.77
C ILE A 566 -20.54 -15.44 10.19
N LEU A 567 -21.44 -15.32 9.21
CA LEU A 567 -21.79 -14.06 8.58
C LEU A 567 -23.00 -13.39 9.23
N HIS A 568 -23.91 -14.19 9.80
CA HIS A 568 -25.10 -13.72 10.48
C HIS A 568 -25.52 -14.67 11.62
N CYS A 569 -26.00 -14.10 12.72
CA CYS A 569 -26.63 -14.82 13.82
C CYS A 569 -27.75 -13.96 14.42
N SER A 570 -29.00 -14.42 14.31
CA SER A 570 -30.15 -13.64 14.79
C SER A 570 -30.34 -13.63 16.31
N ALA A 571 -29.73 -14.58 17.03
CA ALA A 571 -29.82 -14.66 18.49
C ALA A 571 -28.47 -15.11 19.09
N PRO A 572 -27.49 -14.20 19.23
CA PRO A 572 -26.14 -14.54 19.65
C PRO A 572 -26.04 -15.09 21.07
N ALA A 573 -26.95 -14.70 21.97
CA ALA A 573 -27.04 -15.27 23.33
C ALA A 573 -27.37 -16.77 23.32
N LEU A 574 -28.24 -17.22 22.40
CA LEU A 574 -28.57 -18.62 22.23
C LEU A 574 -27.38 -19.40 21.62
N LEU A 575 -26.68 -18.79 20.65
CA LEU A 575 -25.45 -19.33 20.10
C LEU A 575 -24.39 -19.52 21.20
N LEU A 576 -24.17 -18.53 22.07
CA LEU A 576 -23.19 -18.60 23.14
C LEU A 576 -23.53 -19.70 24.16
N ARG A 577 -24.82 -19.84 24.53
CA ARG A 577 -25.31 -20.89 25.44
C ARG A 577 -24.97 -22.30 24.96
N HIS A 578 -25.02 -22.53 23.65
CA HIS A 578 -24.83 -23.84 23.01
C HIS A 578 -23.59 -23.90 22.11
N LEU A 579 -22.61 -23.02 22.34
CA LEU A 579 -21.54 -22.71 21.39
C LEU A 579 -20.78 -23.95 20.92
N GLU A 580 -20.35 -24.83 21.82
CA GLU A 580 -19.55 -26.00 21.44
C GLU A 580 -20.36 -27.00 20.61
N ARG A 581 -21.64 -27.24 20.95
CA ARG A 581 -22.50 -28.14 20.17
C ARG A 581 -22.77 -27.60 18.76
N VAL A 582 -23.10 -26.31 18.67
CA VAL A 582 -23.35 -25.64 17.39
C VAL A 582 -22.06 -25.61 16.55
N LYS A 583 -20.93 -25.25 17.16
CA LYS A 583 -19.61 -25.26 16.51
C LYS A 583 -19.29 -26.63 15.93
N LEU A 584 -19.37 -27.70 16.73
CA LEU A 584 -19.07 -29.06 16.25
C LEU A 584 -20.00 -29.49 15.11
N ALA A 585 -21.28 -29.12 15.15
CA ALA A 585 -22.22 -29.37 14.06
C ALA A 585 -21.81 -28.66 12.76
N ILE A 586 -21.44 -27.38 12.84
CA ILE A 586 -20.94 -26.60 11.70
C ILE A 586 -19.66 -27.23 11.13
N LEU A 587 -18.66 -27.48 11.99
CA LEU A 587 -17.35 -28.00 11.59
C LEU A 587 -17.48 -29.35 10.88
N ARG A 588 -18.35 -30.23 11.41
CA ARG A 588 -18.65 -31.52 10.79
C ARG A 588 -19.35 -31.36 9.44
N ARG A 589 -20.32 -30.45 9.33
CA ARG A 589 -21.11 -30.23 8.11
C ARG A 589 -20.28 -29.64 6.99
N GLN A 590 -19.43 -28.66 7.28
CA GLN A 590 -18.58 -27.97 6.28
C GLN A 590 -17.17 -28.57 6.13
N ARG A 591 -16.81 -29.57 6.95
CA ARG A 591 -15.48 -30.20 6.98
C ARG A 591 -14.36 -29.15 7.16
N THR A 592 -14.48 -28.37 8.22
CA THR A 592 -13.59 -27.24 8.53
C THR A 592 -12.88 -27.46 9.87
N ALA A 593 -11.72 -26.81 10.05
CA ALA A 593 -10.87 -26.98 11.23
C ALA A 593 -11.18 -26.00 12.37
N ALA A 594 -11.83 -24.88 12.06
CA ALA A 594 -12.17 -23.85 13.03
C ALA A 594 -13.43 -23.09 12.63
N LEU A 595 -14.14 -22.56 13.62
CA LEU A 595 -15.24 -21.63 13.45
C LEU A 595 -14.70 -20.23 13.71
N VAL A 596 -14.97 -19.28 12.82
CA VAL A 596 -14.60 -17.88 12.96
C VAL A 596 -15.88 -17.06 13.05
N ALA A 597 -15.88 -16.11 13.97
CA ALA A 597 -17.00 -15.22 14.20
C ALA A 597 -16.48 -13.86 14.67
N GLU A 598 -17.27 -12.82 14.49
CA GLU A 598 -16.96 -11.51 15.05
C GLU A 598 -17.11 -11.53 16.57
N ALA A 599 -16.15 -10.91 17.28
CA ALA A 599 -16.09 -10.90 18.73
C ALA A 599 -17.35 -10.28 19.36
N ARG A 600 -17.91 -9.23 18.72
CA ARG A 600 -19.13 -8.54 19.17
C ARG A 600 -20.39 -9.41 19.18
N LEU A 601 -20.41 -10.54 18.48
CA LEU A 601 -21.51 -11.50 18.61
C LEU A 601 -21.58 -12.10 20.01
N PHE A 602 -20.51 -12.00 20.79
CA PHE A 602 -20.43 -12.59 22.12
C PHE A 602 -20.32 -11.50 23.18
N PRO A 603 -21.32 -11.35 24.07
CA PRO A 603 -21.21 -10.47 25.23
C PRO A 603 -20.00 -10.80 26.11
N VAL A 604 -19.61 -12.09 26.16
CA VAL A 604 -18.40 -12.57 26.80
C VAL A 604 -17.57 -13.28 25.74
N SER A 605 -16.35 -12.79 25.49
CA SER A 605 -15.49 -13.33 24.43
C SER A 605 -15.17 -14.81 24.66
N PRO A 606 -15.45 -15.70 23.69
CA PRO A 606 -15.12 -17.10 23.81
C PRO A 606 -13.60 -17.36 23.71
N ARG A 607 -13.14 -18.49 24.25
CA ARG A 607 -11.76 -18.96 24.08
C ARG A 607 -11.46 -19.18 22.59
N GLY A 608 -10.42 -18.53 22.09
CA GLY A 608 -9.99 -18.63 20.68
C GLY A 608 -8.81 -17.71 20.38
N VAL A 609 -8.38 -17.70 19.12
CA VAL A 609 -7.32 -16.84 18.61
C VAL A 609 -7.93 -15.57 18.04
N MET A 610 -7.52 -14.42 18.56
CA MET A 610 -7.97 -13.12 18.05
C MET A 610 -7.32 -12.83 16.69
N LEU A 611 -8.14 -12.41 15.74
CA LEU A 611 -7.77 -11.94 14.42
C LEU A 611 -8.14 -10.46 14.34
N ALA A 612 -7.21 -9.61 13.91
CA ALA A 612 -7.40 -8.17 13.80
C ALA A 612 -7.37 -7.72 12.32
N PRO A 613 -8.47 -7.87 11.57
CA PRO A 613 -8.60 -7.22 10.28
C PRO A 613 -8.76 -5.70 10.44
N HIS A 614 -8.21 -4.95 9.49
CA HIS A 614 -8.47 -3.52 9.34
C HIS A 614 -9.63 -3.39 8.35
N ALA A 615 -10.77 -2.88 8.79
CA ALA A 615 -11.92 -2.58 7.93
C ALA A 615 -12.32 -1.11 8.13
N CYS A 616 -13.11 -0.56 7.21
CA CYS A 616 -13.65 0.78 7.36
C CYS A 616 -15.05 0.90 6.77
N TYR A 617 -15.79 1.92 7.24
CA TYR A 617 -17.14 2.21 6.78
C TYR A 617 -17.38 3.72 6.69
N ARG A 618 -18.29 4.14 5.83
CA ARG A 618 -18.85 5.49 5.78
C ARG A 618 -20.36 5.34 5.70
N SER A 619 -21.06 5.77 6.74
CA SER A 619 -22.51 5.67 6.77
C SER A 619 -23.13 6.98 7.25
N PRO A 620 -24.21 7.45 6.60
CA PRO A 620 -25.02 8.55 7.10
C PRO A 620 -25.94 8.14 8.26
N MET A 621 -26.31 6.86 8.36
CA MET A 621 -27.38 6.39 9.25
C MET A 621 -26.95 5.35 10.29
N LEU A 622 -25.94 4.53 9.99
CA LEU A 622 -25.55 3.38 10.81
C LEU A 622 -24.24 3.61 11.54
N ALA A 623 -24.20 3.17 12.79
CA ALA A 623 -22.97 2.99 13.55
C ALA A 623 -22.27 1.68 13.16
N GLY A 624 -20.96 1.60 13.38
CA GLY A 624 -20.15 0.46 12.95
C GLY A 624 -20.57 -0.87 13.58
N ASP A 625 -21.07 -0.84 14.80
CA ASP A 625 -21.59 -2.00 15.53
C ASP A 625 -22.84 -2.63 14.88
N GLN A 626 -23.58 -1.87 14.06
CA GLN A 626 -24.78 -2.31 13.33
C GLN A 626 -24.49 -2.91 11.94
N LEU A 627 -23.26 -2.79 11.43
CA LEU A 627 -22.87 -3.30 10.12
C LEU A 627 -22.42 -4.75 10.21
N ASP A 628 -22.63 -5.58 9.19
CA ASP A 628 -22.09 -6.94 9.12
C ASP A 628 -21.54 -7.25 7.71
N ARG A 629 -21.08 -8.50 7.51
CA ARG A 629 -20.50 -8.98 6.24
C ARG A 629 -21.49 -9.69 5.32
N LEU A 630 -22.75 -9.73 5.69
CA LEU A 630 -23.72 -10.63 5.06
C LEU A 630 -23.88 -10.29 3.57
N TYR A 631 -24.03 -9.02 3.23
CA TYR A 631 -24.20 -8.56 1.84
C TYR A 631 -22.88 -7.99 1.30
N SER A 632 -21.94 -8.88 0.96
CA SER A 632 -20.60 -8.50 0.51
C SER A 632 -20.00 -9.50 -0.48
N GLU A 633 -18.87 -9.14 -1.08
CA GLU A 633 -18.10 -9.98 -2.01
C GLU A 633 -17.68 -11.34 -1.39
N ILE A 634 -17.63 -11.41 -0.06
CA ILE A 634 -17.31 -12.61 0.75
C ILE A 634 -18.36 -13.72 0.62
N VAL A 635 -19.61 -13.37 0.32
CA VAL A 635 -20.68 -14.34 0.03
C VAL A 635 -20.60 -14.81 -1.42
N LEU A 636 -20.42 -13.86 -2.33
CA LEU A 636 -20.49 -14.06 -3.78
C LEU A 636 -19.29 -14.85 -4.31
N LEU A 637 -18.10 -14.59 -3.76
CA LEU A 637 -16.83 -15.08 -4.26
C LEU A 637 -16.15 -16.04 -3.27
N PRO A 638 -15.34 -17.02 -3.76
CA PRO A 638 -14.61 -17.96 -2.93
C PRO A 638 -13.28 -17.35 -2.42
N ILE A 639 -13.36 -16.19 -1.77
CA ILE A 639 -12.20 -15.42 -1.24
C ILE A 639 -11.72 -16.00 0.09
#